data_AF-A0A954YDJ2-F1
#
_entry.id   AF-A0A954YDJ2-F1
#
_cell.length_a   1.000
_cell.length_b   1.000
_cell.length_c   1.000
_cell.angle_alpha   90.00
_cell.angle_beta   90.00
_cell.angle_gamma   90.00
#
_symmetry.space_group_name_H-M   'P 1'
#
loop_
_entity.id
_entity.type
_entity.pdbx_description
1 polymer ?
#
loop_
_entity_poly.entity_id
_entity_poly.type
_entity_poly.pdbx_seq_one_letter_code
_entity_poly.pdbx_strand_id
1 'polypeptide(L)'
;MRSRRAVISRIGPWVVGLCLLSTISLGRAQEADTSNAPKIPEHLQKMLSRVPEVSAPRQAVLQGMLGALTENDIRRLFSLLAPDGVNDAAPRSLLHAIAIVAPSDQAPAIRRVFQQVACELIADNATSEYNRRFLIAELQIVGDDGCVACLSALINDTALGDDACRALSEIGTDAAQQALISALPGASGDNRKAVIAALGMMRAPGAVEPLMAFSGDPDPDLREAALAALAEIGVHDLYKPLNGGVASSAGFRSGRFIDLIFRNAARLAEAGDKDRALADLRLAGQRYGTTDPHVRIALLHAMVDLNGPAAVSDVVAALNDGNPDVRRAAIEIGAGQQGDGLGAAYAAAIDRLHSPEAKAALLRMLAVRNDAPDEVMTAALDSPDSVVRIAALQGLAQRPDAVAIEGILGRLSAGGHEQDLAVDILTDAKNEELNARLASVAQDENPEAIIGALRVLTAREASEAKSLALRAIEHSDVGVRAAGLEALAEVGAVGDTAALITRLKVCDDDSERKAIEDALVAIVRRTPPGRFRLLPITAAWQEEPAPVRASIVRVLGRIGGTEAMEVMGSAATDSDAMLREAVVDAISQWESVAEAGRLSDFVRNDDLAVHAAAVRAVCRMTVANKAMSDRDQVARLQTLVLLSRRPEEKNFVIGALGGIQSDYSTACLLEYAKQGETRDAAIAGLLTRCEWLAPRDWQRAAAAMSAAWQAGIPESMQARARAIDKAVDGMTGFVVDWAVSGPYFQKGLTGGRLHDTEFAPEETEPAQAPEWVVMANGPEHPQLLDLTALAREEARVAYAQCFVFSDYPRRAQVQVGSDDGVKLWVNDVLVLDHNVGRIAAPKQDVVEAPLVRGWNRFLFKVSNRGGGWGLCARVCADTGEPVSDLQFVPEIPKAK
;
A
#
# COMPACT_ATOMS: atom_id res chain seq x y z
N MET A 1 31.91 -12.96 -32.84
CA MET A 1 33.21 -12.40 -32.35
C MET A 1 33.12 -11.00 -31.73
N ARG A 2 32.29 -10.04 -32.22
CA ARG A 2 32.16 -8.71 -31.58
C ARG A 2 31.24 -8.65 -30.35
N SER A 3 30.34 -9.61 -30.13
CA SER A 3 29.39 -9.60 -28.98
C SER A 3 29.94 -10.16 -27.66
N ARG A 4 30.97 -11.03 -27.69
CA ARG A 4 31.62 -11.56 -26.46
C ARG A 4 32.29 -10.45 -25.63
N ARG A 5 32.80 -9.38 -26.26
CA ARG A 5 33.44 -8.25 -25.56
C ARG A 5 32.45 -7.25 -24.94
N ALA A 6 31.17 -7.25 -25.34
CA ALA A 6 30.20 -6.23 -24.91
C ALA A 6 29.39 -6.62 -23.66
N VAL A 7 29.24 -7.92 -23.37
CA VAL A 7 28.50 -8.40 -22.19
C VAL A 7 29.42 -8.51 -20.96
N ILE A 8 30.70 -8.85 -21.16
CA ILE A 8 31.72 -8.89 -20.10
C ILE A 8 32.07 -7.48 -19.58
N SER A 9 31.82 -6.42 -20.36
CA SER A 9 32.13 -5.04 -19.96
C SER A 9 31.21 -4.47 -18.87
N ARG A 10 30.11 -5.14 -18.50
CA ARG A 10 29.16 -4.63 -17.49
C ARG A 10 29.18 -5.35 -16.14
N ILE A 11 29.71 -6.58 -16.06
CA ILE A 11 29.77 -7.36 -14.80
C ILE A 11 31.22 -7.63 -14.35
N GLY A 12 32.18 -7.66 -15.30
CA GLY A 12 33.61 -7.82 -15.00
C GLY A 12 34.26 -6.76 -14.08
N PRO A 13 33.84 -5.47 -14.07
CA PRO A 13 34.49 -4.47 -13.23
C PRO A 13 34.29 -4.70 -11.72
N TRP A 14 33.18 -5.34 -11.31
CA TRP A 14 32.84 -5.53 -9.90
C TRP A 14 33.53 -6.76 -9.29
N VAL A 15 33.65 -7.86 -10.02
CA VAL A 15 34.33 -9.08 -9.53
C VAL A 15 35.85 -8.91 -9.53
N VAL A 16 36.41 -8.27 -10.57
CA VAL A 16 37.85 -7.91 -10.60
C VAL A 16 38.16 -6.76 -9.63
N GLY A 17 37.22 -5.82 -9.44
CA GLY A 17 37.30 -4.77 -8.43
C GLY A 17 37.30 -5.28 -6.99
N LEU A 18 36.59 -6.39 -6.70
CA LEU A 18 36.63 -7.05 -5.39
C LEU A 18 37.95 -7.78 -5.13
N CYS A 19 38.57 -8.39 -6.14
CA CYS A 19 39.93 -8.94 -6.00
C CYS A 19 40.98 -7.84 -5.77
N LEU A 20 40.86 -6.70 -6.46
CA LEU A 20 41.69 -5.50 -6.22
C LEU A 20 41.46 -4.89 -4.83
N LEU A 21 40.23 -4.90 -4.31
CA LEU A 21 39.97 -4.47 -2.94
C LEU A 21 40.53 -5.46 -1.91
N SER A 22 40.62 -6.75 -2.21
CA SER A 22 41.25 -7.71 -1.30
C SER A 22 42.78 -7.58 -1.26
N THR A 23 43.44 -7.28 -2.38
CA THR A 23 44.89 -7.02 -2.41
C THR A 23 45.25 -5.64 -1.86
N ILE A 24 44.36 -4.65 -1.99
CA ILE A 24 44.51 -3.34 -1.33
C ILE A 24 44.13 -3.41 0.17
N SER A 25 43.20 -4.29 0.57
CA SER A 25 42.76 -4.47 1.96
C SER A 25 43.71 -5.32 2.81
N LEU A 26 44.48 -6.24 2.22
CA LEU A 26 45.56 -6.94 2.92
C LEU A 26 46.80 -6.03 3.13
N GLY A 27 46.88 -4.91 2.42
CA GLY A 27 47.87 -3.85 2.64
C GLY A 27 47.55 -2.90 3.80
N ARG A 28 46.47 -3.11 4.56
CA ARG A 28 46.12 -2.33 5.76
C ARG A 28 46.16 -3.16 7.04
N ALA A 29 47.26 -3.87 7.28
CA ALA A 29 47.65 -4.30 8.62
C ALA A 29 49.11 -4.78 8.66
N GLN A 30 50.07 -3.89 8.39
CA GLN A 30 51.41 -3.88 9.00
C GLN A 30 52.22 -2.73 8.36
N GLU A 31 52.83 -1.89 9.19
CA GLU A 31 53.93 -1.01 8.77
C GLU A 31 55.08 -1.91 8.28
N ALA A 32 55.03 -2.30 7.01
CA ALA A 32 56.10 -3.03 6.37
C ALA A 32 57.20 -2.04 5.99
N ASP A 33 58.39 -2.30 6.51
CA ASP A 33 59.62 -1.55 6.29
C ASP A 33 59.86 -1.28 4.79
N THR A 34 59.74 -0.02 4.37
CA THR A 34 59.97 0.42 2.99
C THR A 34 61.46 0.40 2.61
N SER A 35 62.35 0.04 3.54
CA SER A 35 63.79 -0.04 3.31
C SER A 35 64.22 -1.14 2.32
N ASN A 36 63.35 -2.12 2.04
CA ASN A 36 63.70 -3.32 1.25
C ASN A 36 62.88 -3.53 -0.03
N ALA A 37 62.16 -2.51 -0.51
CA ALA A 37 61.45 -2.58 -1.79
C ALA A 37 62.45 -2.72 -2.96
N PRO A 38 62.23 -3.66 -3.90
CA PRO A 38 63.19 -3.89 -4.98
C PRO A 38 63.27 -2.65 -5.90
N LYS A 39 64.50 -2.11 -6.09
CA LYS A 39 64.72 -0.88 -6.86
C LYS A 39 64.36 -1.08 -8.33
N ILE A 40 63.27 -0.43 -8.76
CA ILE A 40 62.82 -0.36 -10.15
C ILE A 40 63.74 0.61 -10.92
N PRO A 41 64.22 0.25 -12.12
CA PRO A 41 64.96 1.17 -13.00
C PRO A 41 64.22 2.50 -13.23
N GLU A 42 64.97 3.61 -13.25
CA GLU A 42 64.42 4.97 -13.27
C GLU A 42 63.55 5.25 -14.52
N HIS A 43 63.84 4.62 -15.66
CA HIS A 43 63.01 4.75 -16.86
C HIS A 43 61.64 4.09 -16.71
N LEU A 44 61.55 2.95 -16.02
CA LEU A 44 60.29 2.26 -15.74
C LEU A 44 59.46 2.99 -14.66
N GLN A 45 60.13 3.61 -13.67
CA GLN A 45 59.45 4.50 -12.71
C GLN A 45 58.85 5.73 -13.39
N LYS A 46 59.56 6.34 -14.34
CA LYS A 46 59.05 7.46 -15.16
C LYS A 46 57.90 7.05 -16.07
N MET A 47 57.77 5.77 -16.42
CA MET A 47 56.62 5.25 -17.16
C MET A 47 55.40 5.08 -16.25
N LEU A 48 55.61 4.62 -15.01
CA LEU A 48 54.54 4.45 -14.00
C LEU A 48 53.86 5.79 -13.66
N SER A 49 54.63 6.86 -13.49
CA SER A 49 54.12 8.20 -13.17
C SER A 49 53.31 8.85 -14.31
N ARG A 50 53.31 8.24 -15.50
CA ARG A 50 52.54 8.68 -16.69
C ARG A 50 51.23 7.92 -16.87
N VAL A 51 50.97 6.87 -16.10
CA VAL A 51 49.69 6.15 -16.12
C VAL A 51 48.67 6.99 -15.34
N PRO A 52 47.69 7.65 -15.99
CA PRO A 52 46.82 8.58 -15.27
C PRO A 52 45.84 7.83 -14.36
N GLU A 53 45.71 8.31 -13.12
CA GLU A 53 44.54 8.06 -12.28
C GLU A 53 43.34 8.77 -12.92
N VAL A 54 42.58 8.02 -13.73
CA VAL A 54 41.20 8.27 -14.14
C VAL A 54 40.94 9.66 -14.79
N SER A 55 41.01 9.76 -16.14
CA SER A 55 40.19 10.63 -17.02
C SER A 55 40.86 11.17 -18.32
N ALA A 56 41.41 10.31 -19.19
CA ALA A 56 41.70 10.55 -20.62
C ALA A 56 41.93 9.16 -21.30
N PRO A 57 41.96 8.97 -22.65
CA PRO A 57 41.88 7.63 -23.22
C PRO A 57 43.15 6.81 -22.86
N ARG A 58 43.04 6.03 -21.78
CA ARG A 58 44.06 5.16 -21.18
C ARG A 58 44.86 4.41 -22.24
N GLN A 59 44.17 4.01 -23.30
CA GLN A 59 44.71 3.20 -24.40
C GLN A 59 45.84 3.89 -25.18
N ALA A 60 45.80 5.21 -25.41
CA ALA A 60 46.83 5.90 -26.20
C ALA A 60 48.14 6.10 -25.41
N VAL A 61 48.04 6.42 -24.12
CA VAL A 61 49.19 6.55 -23.20
C VAL A 61 49.84 5.18 -23.00
N LEU A 62 49.02 4.16 -22.75
CA LEU A 62 49.51 2.79 -22.59
C LEU A 62 50.11 2.21 -23.89
N GLN A 63 49.59 2.58 -25.07
CA GLN A 63 50.19 2.22 -26.36
C GLN A 63 51.56 2.87 -26.58
N GLY A 64 51.72 4.15 -26.22
CA GLY A 64 53.02 4.83 -26.25
C GLY A 64 54.06 4.20 -25.33
N MET A 65 53.62 3.57 -24.23
CA MET A 65 54.48 2.80 -23.33
C MET A 65 54.99 1.50 -23.97
N LEU A 66 54.16 0.77 -24.72
CA LEU A 66 54.57 -0.47 -25.39
C LEU A 66 55.74 -0.26 -26.37
N GLY A 67 55.71 0.81 -27.16
CA GLY A 67 56.77 1.10 -28.14
C GLY A 67 58.16 1.38 -27.53
N ALA A 68 58.23 1.64 -26.22
CA ALA A 68 59.47 1.94 -25.49
C ALA A 68 59.98 0.77 -24.64
N LEU A 69 59.22 -0.32 -24.50
CA LEU A 69 59.60 -1.49 -23.70
C LEU A 69 60.45 -2.46 -24.52
N THR A 70 61.53 -2.94 -23.92
CA THR A 70 62.34 -4.03 -24.47
C THR A 70 62.02 -5.37 -23.82
N GLU A 71 62.43 -6.48 -24.42
CA GLU A 71 62.28 -7.82 -23.82
C GLU A 71 62.95 -7.92 -22.45
N ASN A 72 64.09 -7.23 -22.28
CA ASN A 72 64.82 -7.18 -21.01
C ASN A 72 64.05 -6.41 -19.94
N ASP A 73 63.30 -5.36 -20.31
CA ASP A 73 62.47 -4.63 -19.37
C ASP A 73 61.34 -5.51 -18.83
N ILE A 74 60.71 -6.31 -19.69
CA ILE A 74 59.66 -7.27 -19.30
C ILE A 74 60.24 -8.31 -18.33
N ARG A 75 61.35 -8.96 -18.70
CA ARG A 75 62.03 -9.95 -17.84
C ARG A 75 62.45 -9.35 -16.51
N ARG A 76 62.92 -8.09 -16.52
CA ARG A 76 63.29 -7.37 -15.31
C ARG A 76 62.07 -7.13 -14.42
N LEU A 77 60.92 -6.74 -14.98
CA LEU A 77 59.69 -6.53 -14.20
C LEU A 77 59.20 -7.81 -13.52
N PHE A 78 59.24 -8.95 -14.22
CA PHE A 78 58.90 -10.24 -13.61
C PHE A 78 59.87 -10.61 -12.47
N SER A 79 61.17 -10.28 -12.58
CA SER A 79 62.15 -10.53 -11.51
C SER A 79 61.93 -9.69 -10.24
N LEU A 80 61.06 -8.67 -10.30
CA LEU A 80 60.73 -7.80 -9.17
C LEU A 80 59.46 -8.27 -8.44
N LEU A 81 58.82 -9.36 -8.89
CA LEU A 81 57.71 -9.98 -8.16
C LEU A 81 58.24 -10.56 -6.85
N ALA A 82 57.66 -10.09 -5.75
CA ALA A 82 58.07 -10.50 -4.42
C ALA A 82 57.17 -11.64 -3.89
N PRO A 83 57.61 -12.38 -2.86
CA PRO A 83 56.74 -13.30 -2.11
C PRO A 83 55.59 -12.55 -1.44
N ASP A 84 54.60 -13.32 -0.98
CA ASP A 84 53.45 -12.76 -0.26
C ASP A 84 53.87 -11.95 0.98
N GLY A 85 53.19 -10.82 1.23
CA GLY A 85 53.48 -9.90 2.33
C GLY A 85 54.57 -8.83 2.07
N VAL A 86 55.22 -8.83 0.90
CA VAL A 86 56.19 -7.78 0.51
C VAL A 86 55.56 -6.82 -0.51
N ASN A 87 55.73 -5.51 -0.32
CA ASN A 87 55.13 -4.51 -1.21
C ASN A 87 55.82 -4.47 -2.59
N ASP A 88 55.19 -5.11 -3.56
CA ASP A 88 55.54 -5.10 -4.99
C ASP A 88 54.40 -4.55 -5.86
N ALA A 89 53.59 -3.64 -5.31
CA ALA A 89 52.43 -3.07 -6.00
C ALA A 89 52.77 -2.39 -7.33
N ALA A 90 53.92 -1.69 -7.39
CA ALA A 90 54.37 -0.99 -8.59
C ALA A 90 54.73 -1.93 -9.76
N PRO A 91 55.58 -2.97 -9.61
CA PRO A 91 55.83 -3.92 -10.69
C PRO A 91 54.57 -4.70 -11.10
N ARG A 92 53.68 -5.09 -10.16
CA ARG A 92 52.40 -5.74 -10.52
C ARG A 92 51.50 -4.84 -11.34
N SER A 93 51.34 -3.59 -10.94
CA SER A 93 50.53 -2.61 -11.68
C SER A 93 51.04 -2.39 -13.10
N LEU A 94 52.37 -2.41 -13.28
CA LEU A 94 52.99 -2.24 -14.59
C LEU A 94 52.83 -3.51 -15.46
N LEU A 95 53.00 -4.70 -14.88
CA LEU A 95 52.72 -5.97 -15.57
C LEU A 95 51.26 -6.07 -16.00
N HIS A 96 50.32 -5.67 -15.14
CA HIS A 96 48.90 -5.63 -15.46
C HIS A 96 48.56 -4.63 -16.56
N ALA A 97 49.14 -3.42 -16.49
CA ALA A 97 48.99 -2.43 -17.54
C ALA A 97 49.52 -2.94 -18.89
N ILE A 98 50.62 -3.69 -18.90
CA ILE A 98 51.14 -4.34 -20.11
C ILE A 98 50.16 -5.41 -20.59
N ALA A 99 49.66 -6.28 -19.72
CA ALA A 99 48.72 -7.34 -20.07
C ALA A 99 47.41 -6.83 -20.69
N ILE A 100 46.92 -5.65 -20.28
CA ILE A 100 45.72 -5.02 -20.86
C ILE A 100 45.96 -4.55 -22.31
N VAL A 101 47.19 -4.15 -22.66
CA VAL A 101 47.46 -3.36 -23.88
C VAL A 101 48.22 -4.19 -24.93
N ALA A 102 49.04 -5.13 -24.47
CA ALA A 102 49.73 -6.13 -25.30
C ALA A 102 48.84 -7.08 -26.13
N PRO A 103 47.54 -7.32 -25.83
CA PRO A 103 46.65 -8.11 -26.69
C PRO A 103 46.33 -7.43 -28.03
N SER A 104 46.76 -6.19 -28.25
CA SER A 104 46.62 -5.50 -29.55
C SER A 104 47.67 -6.02 -30.55
N ASP A 105 47.29 -6.20 -31.82
CA ASP A 105 48.17 -6.68 -32.92
C ASP A 105 49.42 -5.82 -33.18
N GLN A 106 49.61 -4.75 -32.40
CA GLN A 106 50.62 -3.72 -32.55
C GLN A 106 51.95 -4.04 -31.84
N ALA A 107 51.98 -4.99 -30.90
CA ALA A 107 53.20 -5.35 -30.16
C ALA A 107 53.37 -6.88 -29.92
N PRO A 108 53.40 -7.72 -30.97
CA PRO A 108 53.41 -9.18 -30.85
C PRO A 108 54.66 -9.73 -30.14
N ALA A 109 55.81 -9.05 -30.25
CA ALA A 109 57.04 -9.46 -29.56
C ALA A 109 56.94 -9.32 -28.04
N ILE A 110 56.41 -8.19 -27.56
CA ILE A 110 56.19 -7.92 -26.13
C ILE A 110 55.19 -8.91 -25.55
N ARG A 111 54.08 -9.14 -26.27
CA ARG A 111 53.07 -10.14 -25.90
C ARG A 111 53.71 -11.52 -25.74
N ARG A 112 54.48 -11.97 -26.73
CA ARG A 112 55.15 -13.28 -26.73
C ARG A 112 56.14 -13.41 -25.57
N VAL A 113 56.98 -12.40 -25.32
CA VAL A 113 57.93 -12.43 -24.20
C VAL A 113 57.21 -12.41 -22.86
N PHE A 114 56.16 -11.62 -22.72
CA PHE A 114 55.35 -11.60 -21.49
C PHE A 114 54.75 -12.98 -21.20
N GLN A 115 54.09 -13.58 -22.19
CA GLN A 115 53.49 -14.91 -22.09
C GLN A 115 54.54 -15.98 -21.79
N GLN A 116 55.69 -15.94 -22.48
CA GLN A 116 56.78 -16.89 -22.28
C GLN A 116 57.31 -16.82 -20.84
N VAL A 117 57.64 -15.63 -20.35
CA VAL A 117 58.20 -15.45 -18.99
C VAL A 117 57.17 -15.81 -17.92
N ALA A 118 55.90 -15.42 -18.12
CA ALA A 118 54.82 -15.83 -17.24
C ALA A 118 54.69 -17.36 -17.19
N CYS A 119 54.70 -18.05 -18.34
CA CYS A 119 54.62 -19.51 -18.41
C CYS A 119 55.84 -20.20 -17.78
N GLU A 120 57.05 -19.67 -18.00
CA GLU A 120 58.30 -20.15 -17.37
C GLU A 120 58.20 -20.08 -15.84
N LEU A 121 57.77 -18.94 -15.29
CA LEU A 121 57.63 -18.75 -13.84
C LEU A 121 56.46 -19.54 -13.26
N ILE A 122 55.37 -19.72 -13.99
CA ILE A 122 54.25 -20.57 -13.58
C ILE A 122 54.66 -22.04 -13.51
N ALA A 123 55.51 -22.50 -14.42
CA ALA A 123 56.02 -23.87 -14.44
C ALA A 123 57.13 -24.12 -13.40
N ASP A 124 57.80 -23.06 -12.93
CA ASP A 124 58.80 -23.15 -11.87
C ASP A 124 58.14 -23.34 -10.49
N ASN A 125 58.38 -24.51 -9.89
CA ASN A 125 57.90 -24.86 -8.56
C ASN A 125 58.53 -24.02 -7.44
N ALA A 126 59.62 -23.28 -7.71
CA ALA A 126 60.19 -22.32 -6.77
C ALA A 126 59.37 -21.01 -6.69
N THR A 127 58.51 -20.73 -7.68
CA THR A 127 57.62 -19.58 -7.65
C THR A 127 56.47 -19.81 -6.66
N SER A 128 56.23 -18.82 -5.78
CA SER A 128 55.16 -18.91 -4.79
C SER A 128 53.77 -19.05 -5.44
N GLU A 129 52.85 -19.74 -4.78
CA GLU A 129 51.46 -19.87 -5.24
C GLU A 129 50.82 -18.49 -5.52
N TYR A 130 51.02 -17.52 -4.64
CA TYR A 130 50.56 -16.14 -4.80
C TYR A 130 51.01 -15.51 -6.13
N ASN A 131 52.27 -15.70 -6.51
CA ASN A 131 52.79 -15.20 -7.78
C ASN A 131 52.24 -15.97 -8.96
N ARG A 132 52.14 -17.31 -8.86
CA ARG A 132 51.57 -18.14 -9.91
C ARG A 132 50.11 -17.75 -10.19
N ARG A 133 49.28 -17.49 -9.17
CA ARG A 133 47.89 -17.03 -9.32
C ARG A 133 47.78 -15.67 -10.00
N PHE A 134 48.62 -14.71 -9.59
CA PHE A 134 48.70 -13.41 -10.27
C PHE A 134 49.07 -13.57 -11.76
N LEU A 135 50.08 -14.38 -12.07
CA LEU A 135 50.51 -14.62 -13.44
C LEU A 135 49.41 -15.29 -14.28
N ILE A 136 48.72 -16.29 -13.73
CA ILE A 136 47.57 -16.93 -14.38
C ILE A 136 46.47 -15.89 -14.65
N ALA A 137 46.19 -14.99 -13.70
CA ALA A 137 45.21 -13.91 -13.87
C ALA A 137 45.59 -12.96 -15.02
N GLU A 138 46.88 -12.61 -15.17
CA GLU A 138 47.35 -11.82 -16.29
C GLU A 138 47.22 -12.56 -17.63
N LEU A 139 47.48 -13.87 -17.64
CA LEU A 139 47.29 -14.72 -18.83
C LEU A 139 45.82 -14.82 -19.28
N GLN A 140 44.85 -14.56 -18.41
CA GLN A 140 43.43 -14.46 -18.83
C GLN A 140 43.20 -13.26 -19.77
N ILE A 141 44.01 -12.21 -19.62
CA ILE A 141 43.88 -10.97 -20.38
C ILE A 141 44.75 -11.03 -21.65
N VAL A 142 45.96 -11.55 -21.53
CA VAL A 142 46.99 -11.49 -22.60
C VAL A 142 47.25 -12.81 -23.32
N GLY A 143 46.78 -13.93 -22.77
CA GLY A 143 47.05 -15.28 -23.28
C GLY A 143 46.53 -15.54 -24.70
N ASP A 144 47.15 -16.53 -25.35
CA ASP A 144 46.70 -17.15 -26.60
C ASP A 144 47.07 -18.65 -26.59
N ASP A 145 46.98 -19.31 -27.74
CA ASP A 145 47.33 -20.72 -27.93
C ASP A 145 48.73 -21.09 -27.42
N GLY A 146 49.69 -20.15 -27.40
CA GLY A 146 51.03 -20.37 -26.85
C GLY A 146 51.04 -20.65 -25.35
N CYS A 147 50.01 -20.19 -24.63
CA CYS A 147 49.87 -20.39 -23.18
C CYS A 147 49.10 -21.66 -22.82
N VAL A 148 48.40 -22.27 -23.78
CA VAL A 148 47.49 -23.40 -23.52
C VAL A 148 48.23 -24.58 -22.89
N ALA A 149 49.41 -24.93 -23.38
CA ALA A 149 50.18 -26.05 -22.83
C ALA A 149 50.59 -25.82 -21.36
N CYS A 150 51.02 -24.60 -21.03
CA CYS A 150 51.40 -24.22 -19.66
C CYS A 150 50.19 -24.28 -18.70
N LEU A 151 49.08 -23.66 -19.11
CA LEU A 151 47.86 -23.62 -18.29
C LEU A 151 47.22 -25.01 -18.15
N SER A 152 47.26 -25.83 -19.20
CA SER A 152 46.67 -27.18 -19.17
C SER A 152 47.39 -28.12 -18.21
N ALA A 153 48.70 -27.94 -18.02
CA ALA A 153 49.46 -28.70 -17.04
C ALA A 153 49.00 -28.46 -15.58
N LEU A 154 48.32 -27.33 -15.32
CA LEU A 154 47.83 -26.97 -13.99
C LEU A 154 46.40 -27.40 -13.72
N ILE A 155 45.67 -27.92 -14.70
CA ILE A 155 44.23 -28.26 -14.53
C ILE A 155 43.99 -29.19 -13.33
N ASN A 156 44.92 -30.10 -13.06
CA ASN A 156 44.81 -31.05 -11.95
C ASN A 156 45.49 -30.58 -10.65
N ASP A 157 46.06 -29.38 -10.62
CA ASP A 157 46.63 -28.77 -9.42
C ASP A 157 45.50 -28.38 -8.45
N THR A 158 45.61 -28.78 -7.18
CA THR A 158 44.55 -28.56 -6.18
C THR A 158 44.35 -27.10 -5.80
N ALA A 159 45.34 -26.24 -6.01
CA ALA A 159 45.27 -24.81 -5.68
C ALA A 159 45.05 -23.94 -6.92
N LEU A 160 45.61 -24.34 -8.06
CA LEU A 160 45.65 -23.51 -9.29
C LEU A 160 44.74 -24.00 -10.42
N GLY A 161 44.09 -25.16 -10.27
CA GLY A 161 43.29 -25.78 -11.34
C GLY A 161 42.11 -24.92 -11.81
N ASP A 162 41.36 -24.32 -10.89
CA ASP A 162 40.25 -23.41 -11.22
C ASP A 162 40.73 -22.14 -11.94
N ASP A 163 41.81 -21.52 -11.43
CA ASP A 163 42.42 -20.34 -12.04
C ASP A 163 42.91 -20.63 -13.47
N ALA A 164 43.47 -21.82 -13.71
CA ALA A 164 43.90 -22.27 -15.03
C ALA A 164 42.72 -22.55 -15.97
N CYS A 165 41.64 -23.18 -15.49
CA CYS A 165 40.43 -23.41 -16.27
C CYS A 165 39.76 -22.09 -16.70
N ARG A 166 39.71 -21.10 -15.80
CA ARG A 166 39.22 -19.75 -16.09
C ARG A 166 40.09 -19.05 -17.14
N ALA A 167 41.42 -19.16 -17.04
CA ALA A 167 42.32 -18.61 -18.05
C ALA A 167 42.14 -19.24 -19.43
N LEU A 168 42.03 -20.58 -19.50
CA LEU A 168 41.74 -21.29 -20.74
C LEU A 168 40.39 -20.90 -21.33
N SER A 169 39.38 -20.66 -20.47
CA SER A 169 38.05 -20.20 -20.90
C SER A 169 38.08 -18.83 -21.57
N GLU A 170 38.84 -17.89 -21.01
CA GLU A 170 39.01 -16.54 -21.55
C GLU A 170 39.83 -16.53 -22.85
N ILE A 171 40.85 -17.40 -22.95
CA ILE A 171 41.58 -17.62 -24.20
C ILE A 171 40.62 -18.07 -25.31
N GLY A 172 39.70 -18.99 -25.00
CA GLY A 172 38.50 -19.21 -25.83
C GLY A 172 38.74 -19.86 -27.19
N THR A 173 39.95 -20.35 -27.48
CA THR A 173 40.35 -20.95 -28.77
C THR A 173 40.03 -22.45 -28.83
N ASP A 174 40.03 -23.02 -30.05
CA ASP A 174 39.81 -24.45 -30.25
C ASP A 174 40.90 -25.29 -29.57
N ALA A 175 42.15 -24.79 -29.52
CA ALA A 175 43.23 -25.44 -28.80
C ALA A 175 42.97 -25.50 -27.28
N ALA A 176 42.49 -24.40 -26.69
CA ALA A 176 42.11 -24.36 -25.28
C ALA A 176 40.92 -25.29 -24.98
N GLN A 177 39.92 -25.35 -25.88
CA GLN A 177 38.78 -26.27 -25.76
C GLN A 177 39.26 -27.72 -25.79
N GLN A 178 40.10 -28.08 -26.77
CA GLN A 178 40.59 -29.45 -26.90
C GLN A 178 41.43 -29.87 -25.70
N ALA A 179 42.21 -28.95 -25.11
CA ALA A 179 42.99 -29.22 -23.92
C ALA A 179 42.10 -29.52 -22.70
N LEU A 180 41.04 -28.73 -22.48
CA LEU A 180 40.05 -28.97 -21.43
C LEU A 180 39.26 -30.28 -21.66
N ILE A 181 38.85 -30.56 -22.90
CA ILE A 181 38.19 -31.83 -23.28
C ILE A 181 39.10 -33.03 -22.95
N SER A 182 40.39 -32.91 -23.28
CA SER A 182 41.36 -33.99 -23.03
C SER A 182 41.69 -34.17 -21.55
N ALA A 183 41.60 -33.10 -20.76
CA ALA A 183 41.85 -33.13 -19.31
C ALA A 183 40.64 -33.65 -18.51
N LEU A 184 39.42 -33.51 -19.02
CA LEU A 184 38.18 -33.86 -18.32
C LEU A 184 38.14 -35.29 -17.73
N PRO A 185 38.60 -36.36 -18.41
CA PRO A 185 38.59 -37.71 -17.84
C PRO A 185 39.54 -37.89 -16.65
N GLY A 186 40.65 -37.13 -16.63
CA GLY A 186 41.68 -37.20 -15.59
C GLY A 186 41.46 -36.25 -14.41
N ALA A 187 40.61 -35.24 -14.58
CA ALA A 187 40.27 -34.28 -13.52
C ALA A 187 39.41 -34.92 -12.42
N SER A 188 39.59 -34.49 -11.17
CA SER A 188 38.85 -34.99 -10.00
C SER A 188 38.47 -33.86 -9.05
N GLY A 189 37.42 -34.05 -8.25
CA GLY A 189 36.98 -33.05 -7.27
C GLY A 189 36.58 -31.72 -7.91
N ASP A 190 36.95 -30.60 -7.29
CA ASP A 190 36.59 -29.26 -7.75
C ASP A 190 37.19 -28.91 -9.12
N ASN A 191 38.38 -29.45 -9.44
CA ASN A 191 39.00 -29.25 -10.75
C ASN A 191 38.15 -29.82 -11.89
N ARG A 192 37.44 -30.93 -11.66
CA ARG A 192 36.51 -31.46 -12.67
C ARG A 192 35.33 -30.53 -12.90
N LYS A 193 34.78 -29.94 -11.83
CA LYS A 193 33.70 -28.95 -11.91
C LYS A 193 34.17 -27.71 -12.68
N ALA A 194 35.39 -27.25 -12.42
CA ALA A 194 36.01 -26.12 -13.12
C ALA A 194 36.20 -26.40 -14.63
N VAL A 195 36.66 -27.60 -15.01
CA VAL A 195 36.79 -28.00 -16.43
C VAL A 195 35.42 -28.03 -17.12
N ILE A 196 34.40 -28.60 -16.48
CA ILE A 196 33.05 -28.66 -17.03
C ILE A 196 32.46 -27.25 -17.21
N ALA A 197 32.58 -26.40 -16.19
CA ALA A 197 32.12 -25.01 -16.25
C ALA A 197 32.83 -24.24 -17.37
N ALA A 198 34.16 -24.40 -17.50
CA ALA A 198 34.96 -23.80 -18.56
C ALA A 198 34.47 -24.20 -19.96
N LEU A 199 34.26 -25.50 -20.21
CA LEU A 199 33.75 -26.00 -21.48
C LEU A 199 32.36 -25.44 -21.83
N GLY A 200 31.49 -25.30 -20.83
CA GLY A 200 30.18 -24.65 -20.97
C GLY A 200 30.29 -23.16 -21.31
N MET A 201 31.12 -22.42 -20.58
CA MET A 201 31.36 -20.98 -20.83
C MET A 201 31.93 -20.73 -22.24
N MET A 202 32.84 -21.60 -22.69
CA MET A 202 33.42 -21.54 -24.02
C MET A 202 32.42 -21.93 -25.13
N ARG A 203 31.32 -22.62 -24.75
CA ARG A 203 30.34 -23.25 -25.63
C ARG A 203 30.97 -24.24 -26.59
N ALA A 204 31.81 -25.12 -26.04
CA ALA A 204 32.64 -26.05 -26.82
C ALA A 204 31.78 -27.17 -27.45
N PRO A 205 31.52 -27.19 -28.77
CA PRO A 205 30.66 -28.20 -29.39
C PRO A 205 31.27 -29.61 -29.31
N GLY A 206 32.59 -29.72 -29.37
CA GLY A 206 33.30 -31.00 -29.20
C GLY A 206 33.20 -31.60 -27.79
N ALA A 207 32.74 -30.83 -26.80
CA ALA A 207 32.57 -31.29 -25.43
C ALA A 207 31.21 -31.95 -25.17
N VAL A 208 30.27 -31.91 -26.11
CA VAL A 208 28.90 -32.43 -25.91
C VAL A 208 28.92 -33.91 -25.51
N GLU A 209 29.56 -34.78 -26.28
CA GLU A 209 29.63 -36.22 -25.94
C GLU A 209 30.37 -36.47 -24.61
N PRO A 210 31.56 -35.88 -24.34
CA PRO A 210 32.21 -36.00 -23.04
C PRO A 210 31.36 -35.53 -21.85
N LEU A 211 30.65 -34.40 -21.99
CA LEU A 211 29.80 -33.84 -20.93
C LEU A 211 28.53 -34.67 -20.69
N MET A 212 27.98 -35.30 -21.74
CA MET A 212 26.83 -36.19 -21.62
C MET A 212 27.11 -37.37 -20.68
N ALA A 213 28.36 -37.87 -20.61
CA ALA A 213 28.72 -38.92 -19.66
C ALA A 213 28.55 -38.51 -18.18
N PHE A 214 28.67 -37.21 -17.87
CA PHE A 214 28.51 -36.67 -16.51
C PHE A 214 27.09 -36.19 -16.20
N SER A 215 26.21 -36.13 -17.20
CA SER A 215 24.82 -35.69 -17.04
C SER A 215 23.94 -36.62 -16.18
N GLY A 216 24.43 -37.82 -15.89
CA GLY A 216 23.82 -38.80 -14.97
C GLY A 216 24.74 -39.20 -13.80
N ASP A 217 25.78 -38.41 -13.52
CA ASP A 217 26.73 -38.73 -12.44
C ASP A 217 26.02 -38.81 -11.07
N PRO A 218 26.38 -39.75 -10.17
CA PRO A 218 25.80 -39.80 -8.83
C PRO A 218 26.04 -38.53 -8.01
N ASP A 219 27.15 -37.82 -8.20
CA ASP A 219 27.42 -36.54 -7.55
C ASP A 219 26.46 -35.45 -8.08
N PRO A 220 25.56 -34.90 -7.23
CA PRO A 220 24.61 -33.87 -7.65
C PRO A 220 25.24 -32.60 -8.21
N ASP A 221 26.37 -32.16 -7.64
CA ASP A 221 27.03 -30.94 -8.08
C ASP A 221 27.65 -31.12 -9.46
N LEU A 222 28.26 -32.28 -9.68
CA LEU A 222 28.90 -32.61 -10.95
C LEU A 222 27.88 -32.78 -12.07
N ARG A 223 26.77 -33.45 -11.74
CA ARG A 223 25.61 -33.59 -12.64
C ARG A 223 25.01 -32.24 -13.01
N GLU A 224 24.82 -31.35 -12.04
CA GLU A 224 24.31 -29.99 -12.28
C GLU A 224 25.27 -29.18 -13.15
N ALA A 225 26.57 -29.20 -12.87
CA ALA A 225 27.58 -28.53 -13.68
C ALA A 225 27.56 -29.03 -15.12
N ALA A 226 27.46 -30.35 -15.33
CA ALA A 226 27.42 -30.95 -16.67
C ALA A 226 26.17 -30.52 -17.46
N LEU A 227 25.00 -30.56 -16.82
CA LEU A 227 23.74 -30.12 -17.44
C LEU A 227 23.74 -28.61 -17.75
N ALA A 228 24.30 -27.79 -16.86
CA ALA A 228 24.48 -26.36 -17.09
C ALA A 228 25.41 -26.08 -18.27
N ALA A 229 26.54 -26.79 -18.35
CA ALA A 229 27.46 -26.67 -19.48
C ALA A 229 26.81 -27.07 -20.81
N LEU A 230 26.06 -28.19 -20.84
CA LEU A 230 25.31 -28.63 -22.02
C LEU A 230 24.24 -27.61 -22.44
N ALA A 231 23.53 -27.00 -21.49
CA ALA A 231 22.55 -25.96 -21.76
C ALA A 231 23.19 -24.68 -22.33
N GLU A 232 24.38 -24.28 -21.87
CA GLU A 232 25.12 -23.14 -22.43
C GLU A 232 25.71 -23.42 -23.81
N ILE A 233 25.98 -24.68 -24.13
CA ILE A 233 26.39 -25.09 -25.50
C ILE A 233 25.20 -25.02 -26.47
N GLY A 234 24.00 -25.42 -26.03
CA GLY A 234 22.81 -25.48 -26.87
C GLY A 234 22.73 -26.80 -27.63
N VAL A 235 22.23 -27.84 -26.97
CA VAL A 235 22.18 -29.21 -27.50
C VAL A 235 20.74 -29.65 -27.79
N HIS A 236 20.56 -30.45 -28.84
CA HIS A 236 19.23 -30.89 -29.26
C HIS A 236 18.57 -31.83 -28.25
N ASP A 237 19.36 -32.63 -27.53
CA ASP A 237 18.87 -33.75 -26.71
C ASP A 237 19.00 -33.51 -25.20
N LEU A 238 19.06 -32.25 -24.74
CA LEU A 238 19.22 -31.93 -23.31
C LEU A 238 18.12 -32.57 -22.43
N TYR A 239 16.92 -32.76 -22.99
CA TYR A 239 15.77 -33.36 -22.28
C TYR A 239 15.95 -34.82 -21.89
N LYS A 240 16.74 -35.61 -22.62
CA LYS A 240 16.96 -37.03 -22.30
C LYS A 240 17.67 -37.23 -20.96
N PRO A 241 18.87 -36.66 -20.71
CA PRO A 241 19.55 -36.81 -19.43
C PRO A 241 18.79 -36.14 -18.28
N LEU A 242 18.13 -35.01 -18.56
CA LEU A 242 17.22 -34.32 -17.65
C LEU A 242 16.08 -35.22 -17.12
N ASN A 243 15.64 -36.21 -17.90
CA ASN A 243 14.60 -37.17 -17.51
C ASN A 243 15.13 -38.49 -16.92
N GLY A 244 16.37 -38.88 -17.23
CA GLY A 244 16.93 -40.20 -16.96
C GLY A 244 17.42 -40.47 -15.53
N GLY A 245 17.43 -39.47 -14.64
CA GLY A 245 17.89 -39.66 -13.25
C GLY A 245 17.54 -38.55 -12.25
N VAL A 246 17.01 -37.42 -12.71
CA VAL A 246 16.77 -36.22 -11.86
C VAL A 246 15.32 -36.14 -11.35
N ALA A 247 14.37 -36.83 -11.99
CA ALA A 247 12.96 -36.81 -11.61
C ALA A 247 12.66 -37.50 -10.26
N SER A 248 13.57 -38.34 -9.75
CA SER A 248 13.37 -39.12 -8.52
C SER A 248 14.06 -38.56 -7.27
N SER A 249 14.91 -37.52 -7.39
CA SER A 249 15.51 -36.88 -6.21
C SER A 249 14.68 -35.66 -5.81
N ALA A 250 13.94 -35.77 -4.71
CA ALA A 250 13.02 -34.76 -4.15
C ALA A 250 13.65 -33.40 -3.75
N GLY A 251 14.90 -33.11 -4.16
CA GLY A 251 15.64 -31.88 -3.85
C GLY A 251 15.95 -30.97 -5.03
N PHE A 252 15.78 -31.41 -6.29
CA PHE A 252 16.06 -30.57 -7.46
C PHE A 252 14.85 -29.71 -7.77
N ARG A 253 14.82 -28.48 -7.23
CA ARG A 253 13.69 -27.54 -7.34
C ARG A 253 13.39 -27.28 -8.82
N SER A 254 12.13 -27.47 -9.23
CA SER A 254 11.60 -27.27 -10.59
C SER A 254 12.10 -26.00 -11.31
N GLY A 255 12.36 -24.92 -10.57
CA GLY A 255 12.89 -23.67 -11.13
C GLY A 255 14.28 -23.76 -11.79
N ARG A 256 15.22 -24.56 -11.24
CA ARG A 256 16.57 -24.70 -11.85
C ARG A 256 16.53 -25.45 -13.17
N PHE A 257 15.65 -26.45 -13.27
CA PHE A 257 15.46 -27.22 -14.50
C PHE A 257 14.93 -26.36 -15.64
N ILE A 258 13.96 -25.51 -15.32
CA ILE A 258 13.35 -24.59 -16.29
C ILE A 258 14.37 -23.54 -16.76
N ASP A 259 15.22 -23.03 -15.87
CA ASP A 259 16.34 -22.14 -16.25
C ASP A 259 17.29 -22.80 -17.26
N LEU A 260 17.66 -24.07 -17.07
CA LEU A 260 18.49 -24.81 -18.02
C LEU A 260 17.82 -24.96 -19.40
N ILE A 261 16.51 -25.21 -19.41
CA ILE A 261 15.73 -25.27 -20.65
C ILE A 261 15.71 -23.93 -21.38
N PHE A 262 15.45 -22.84 -20.65
CA PHE A 262 15.45 -21.50 -21.25
C PHE A 262 16.81 -21.14 -21.84
N ARG A 263 17.90 -21.45 -21.13
CA ARG A 263 19.27 -21.25 -21.63
C ARG A 263 19.51 -22.07 -22.89
N ASN A 264 19.17 -23.36 -22.88
CA ASN A 264 19.35 -24.22 -24.05
C ASN A 264 18.55 -23.71 -25.25
N ALA A 265 17.29 -23.34 -25.06
CA ALA A 265 16.43 -22.79 -26.10
C ALA A 265 17.00 -21.47 -26.66
N ALA A 266 17.50 -20.58 -25.79
CA ALA A 266 18.16 -19.35 -26.21
C ALA A 266 19.42 -19.62 -27.04
N ARG A 267 20.22 -20.64 -26.66
CA ARG A 267 21.44 -21.02 -27.39
C ARG A 267 21.14 -21.65 -28.75
N LEU A 268 20.14 -22.53 -28.82
CA LEU A 268 19.65 -23.10 -30.08
C LEU A 268 19.11 -22.00 -31.00
N ALA A 269 18.39 -21.03 -30.46
CA ALA A 269 17.91 -19.86 -31.20
C ALA A 269 19.06 -18.97 -31.73
N GLU A 270 20.08 -18.71 -30.91
CA GLU A 270 21.30 -18.00 -31.33
C GLU A 270 22.05 -18.74 -32.45
N ALA A 271 22.01 -20.07 -32.44
CA ALA A 271 22.57 -20.92 -33.49
C ALA A 271 21.69 -21.02 -34.76
N GLY A 272 20.49 -20.44 -34.74
CA GLY A 272 19.57 -20.42 -35.88
C GLY A 272 18.52 -21.55 -35.89
N ASP A 273 18.54 -22.47 -34.92
CA ASP A 273 17.57 -23.56 -34.81
C ASP A 273 16.39 -23.18 -33.88
N LYS A 274 15.59 -22.22 -34.37
CA LYS A 274 14.42 -21.71 -33.63
C LYS A 274 13.33 -22.75 -33.47
N ASP A 275 13.10 -23.60 -34.46
CA ASP A 275 12.06 -24.62 -34.43
C ASP A 275 12.34 -25.64 -33.33
N ARG A 276 13.59 -26.04 -33.17
CA ARG A 276 13.97 -26.93 -32.06
C ARG A 276 13.81 -26.25 -30.71
N ALA A 277 14.26 -25.00 -30.57
CA ALA A 277 14.09 -24.24 -29.35
C ALA A 277 12.61 -24.11 -28.93
N LEU A 278 11.70 -23.86 -29.89
CA LEU A 278 10.26 -23.82 -29.63
C LEU A 278 9.68 -25.20 -29.26
N ALA A 279 10.11 -26.26 -29.96
CA ALA A 279 9.68 -27.62 -29.64
C ALA A 279 10.06 -28.02 -28.21
N ASP A 280 11.27 -27.65 -27.79
CA ASP A 280 11.79 -27.84 -26.45
C ASP A 280 10.92 -27.10 -25.40
N LEU A 281 10.68 -25.79 -25.59
CA LEU A 281 9.84 -24.99 -24.68
C LEU A 281 8.40 -25.56 -24.56
N ARG A 282 7.80 -25.99 -25.67
CA ARG A 282 6.46 -26.61 -25.67
C ARG A 282 6.45 -27.94 -24.91
N LEU A 283 7.48 -28.77 -25.10
CA LEU A 283 7.64 -30.03 -24.37
C LEU A 283 7.79 -29.79 -22.86
N ALA A 284 8.54 -28.74 -22.47
CA ALA A 284 8.66 -28.32 -21.08
C ALA A 284 7.29 -27.93 -20.49
N GLY A 285 6.48 -27.19 -21.24
CA GLY A 285 5.13 -26.80 -20.85
C GLY A 285 4.21 -27.99 -20.62
N GLN A 286 4.22 -28.98 -21.51
CA GLN A 286 3.42 -30.20 -21.38
C GLN A 286 3.76 -31.01 -20.12
N ARG A 287 5.02 -30.98 -19.67
CA ARG A 287 5.51 -31.87 -18.62
C ARG A 287 5.59 -31.23 -17.24
N TYR A 288 5.92 -29.94 -17.18
CA TYR A 288 6.11 -29.20 -15.92
C TYR A 288 5.09 -28.09 -15.73
N GLY A 289 4.41 -27.68 -16.81
CA GLY A 289 3.39 -26.65 -16.77
C GLY A 289 2.07 -27.12 -16.14
N THR A 290 1.82 -28.43 -15.97
CA THR A 290 0.53 -28.93 -15.47
C THR A 290 0.25 -28.57 -14.02
N THR A 291 1.29 -28.38 -13.21
CA THR A 291 1.18 -28.12 -11.76
C THR A 291 1.38 -26.67 -11.36
N ASP A 292 2.16 -25.88 -12.12
CA ASP A 292 2.53 -24.51 -11.74
C ASP A 292 2.21 -23.51 -12.87
N PRO A 293 1.30 -22.54 -12.65
CA PRO A 293 0.97 -21.52 -13.64
C PRO A 293 2.13 -20.57 -13.97
N HIS A 294 3.06 -20.30 -13.05
CA HIS A 294 4.19 -19.41 -13.30
C HIS A 294 5.14 -19.98 -14.36
N VAL A 295 5.27 -21.30 -14.40
CA VAL A 295 6.05 -22.00 -15.43
C VAL A 295 5.43 -21.79 -16.80
N ARG A 296 4.10 -21.92 -16.91
CA ARG A 296 3.38 -21.70 -18.18
C ARG A 296 3.51 -20.25 -18.66
N ILE A 297 3.43 -19.29 -17.73
CA ILE A 297 3.63 -17.86 -18.02
C ILE A 297 5.05 -17.59 -18.55
N ALA A 298 6.08 -18.10 -17.86
CA ALA A 298 7.46 -17.92 -18.28
C ALA A 298 7.75 -18.55 -19.65
N LEU A 299 7.19 -19.74 -19.92
CA LEU A 299 7.30 -20.40 -21.22
C LEU A 299 6.60 -19.61 -22.33
N LEU A 300 5.43 -19.04 -22.04
CA LEU A 300 4.71 -18.19 -23.01
C LEU A 300 5.53 -16.96 -23.38
N HIS A 301 6.14 -16.27 -22.41
CA HIS A 301 7.06 -15.16 -22.69
C HIS A 301 8.20 -15.60 -23.61
N ALA A 302 8.91 -16.69 -23.27
CA ALA A 302 10.04 -17.16 -24.07
C ALA A 302 9.64 -17.55 -25.50
N MET A 303 8.48 -18.19 -25.69
CA MET A 303 7.98 -18.55 -27.02
C MET A 303 7.64 -17.31 -27.86
N VAL A 304 7.06 -16.28 -27.24
CA VAL A 304 6.72 -15.02 -27.91
C VAL A 304 7.98 -14.22 -28.24
N ASP A 305 8.95 -14.13 -27.31
CA ASP A 305 10.22 -13.45 -27.56
C ASP A 305 11.01 -14.11 -28.72
N LEU A 306 10.90 -15.44 -28.84
CA LEU A 306 11.61 -16.21 -29.86
C LEU A 306 10.91 -16.17 -31.24
N ASN A 307 9.59 -16.33 -31.26
CA ASN A 307 8.80 -16.54 -32.48
C ASN A 307 8.03 -15.29 -32.93
N GLY A 308 7.97 -14.25 -32.09
CA GLY A 308 7.34 -12.96 -32.39
C GLY A 308 5.89 -13.14 -32.89
N PRO A 309 5.53 -12.52 -34.03
CA PRO A 309 4.18 -12.61 -34.59
C PRO A 309 3.69 -14.04 -34.90
N ALA A 310 4.59 -15.00 -35.10
CA ALA A 310 4.19 -16.39 -35.37
C ALA A 310 3.73 -17.14 -34.10
N ALA A 311 3.83 -16.53 -32.91
CA ALA A 311 3.37 -17.09 -31.64
C ALA A 311 1.87 -16.92 -31.35
N VAL A 312 1.06 -16.43 -32.31
CA VAL A 312 -0.40 -16.22 -32.15
C VAL A 312 -1.08 -17.48 -31.61
N SER A 313 -0.75 -18.66 -32.13
CA SER A 313 -1.35 -19.91 -31.66
C SER A 313 -0.99 -20.26 -30.22
N ASP A 314 0.21 -19.90 -29.77
CA ASP A 314 0.67 -20.17 -28.40
C ASP A 314 -0.04 -19.24 -27.39
N VAL A 315 -0.25 -17.96 -27.76
CA VAL A 315 -1.06 -17.02 -26.96
C VAL A 315 -2.52 -17.43 -26.91
N VAL A 316 -3.12 -17.82 -28.04
CA VAL A 316 -4.51 -18.31 -28.11
C VAL A 316 -4.70 -19.56 -27.25
N ALA A 317 -3.72 -20.47 -27.24
CA ALA A 317 -3.75 -21.64 -26.36
C ALA A 317 -3.73 -21.23 -24.88
N ALA A 318 -2.93 -20.24 -24.51
CA ALA A 318 -2.86 -19.72 -23.14
C ALA A 318 -4.12 -18.94 -22.72
N LEU A 319 -4.84 -18.31 -23.65
CA LEU A 319 -6.16 -17.72 -23.38
C LEU A 319 -7.23 -18.78 -23.04
N ASN A 320 -7.08 -20.00 -23.56
CA ASN A 320 -7.91 -21.16 -23.22
C ASN A 320 -7.50 -21.86 -21.91
N ASP A 321 -6.44 -21.39 -21.23
CA ASP A 321 -5.96 -22.01 -19.99
C ASP A 321 -7.01 -21.89 -18.87
N GLY A 322 -7.19 -22.96 -18.09
CA GLY A 322 -8.14 -22.98 -16.96
C GLY A 322 -7.76 -22.02 -15.84
N ASN A 323 -6.47 -21.69 -15.69
CA ASN A 323 -5.98 -20.80 -14.65
C ASN A 323 -6.10 -19.31 -15.07
N PRO A 324 -6.72 -18.44 -14.23
CA PRO A 324 -6.94 -17.03 -14.55
C PRO A 324 -5.65 -16.21 -14.69
N ASP A 325 -4.58 -16.54 -13.96
CA ASP A 325 -3.29 -15.82 -14.07
C ASP A 325 -2.61 -16.07 -15.40
N VAL A 326 -2.72 -17.29 -15.93
CA VAL A 326 -2.18 -17.63 -17.26
C VAL A 326 -2.95 -16.88 -18.34
N ARG A 327 -4.29 -16.82 -18.24
CA ARG A 327 -5.11 -16.03 -19.17
C ARG A 327 -4.76 -14.55 -19.11
N ARG A 328 -4.56 -13.98 -17.92
CA ARG A 328 -4.15 -12.58 -17.74
C ARG A 328 -2.78 -12.31 -18.37
N ALA A 329 -1.80 -13.18 -18.14
CA ALA A 329 -0.49 -13.06 -18.78
C ALA A 329 -0.61 -13.14 -20.32
N ALA A 330 -1.47 -14.02 -20.85
CA ALA A 330 -1.72 -14.12 -22.28
C ALA A 330 -2.32 -12.82 -22.86
N ILE A 331 -3.21 -12.14 -22.14
CA ILE A 331 -3.73 -10.81 -22.51
C ILE A 331 -2.58 -9.80 -22.58
N GLU A 332 -1.78 -9.69 -21.51
CA GLU A 332 -0.67 -8.72 -21.43
C GLU A 332 0.36 -8.94 -22.56
N ILE A 333 0.77 -10.20 -22.75
CA ILE A 333 1.75 -10.59 -23.76
C ILE A 333 1.19 -10.37 -25.18
N GLY A 334 -0.03 -10.83 -25.45
CA GLY A 334 -0.65 -10.70 -26.77
C GLY A 334 -0.97 -9.24 -27.13
N ALA A 335 -1.33 -8.41 -26.16
CA ALA A 335 -1.52 -6.97 -26.36
C ALA A 335 -0.19 -6.25 -26.65
N GLY A 336 0.90 -6.66 -26.00
CA GLY A 336 2.23 -6.05 -26.18
C GLY A 336 2.96 -6.44 -27.47
N GLN A 337 2.55 -7.53 -28.13
CA GLN A 337 3.22 -8.00 -29.36
C GLN A 337 3.12 -6.99 -30.52
N GLN A 338 4.26 -6.78 -31.17
CA GLN A 338 4.40 -5.93 -32.36
C GLN A 338 4.42 -6.80 -33.63
N GLY A 339 3.68 -6.38 -34.66
CA GLY A 339 3.64 -7.06 -35.95
C GLY A 339 2.38 -6.72 -36.76
N ASP A 340 2.54 -6.61 -38.07
CA ASP A 340 1.45 -6.26 -38.97
C ASP A 340 0.39 -7.38 -39.04
N GLY A 341 -0.89 -7.01 -38.96
CA GLY A 341 -2.01 -7.95 -39.09
C GLY A 341 -2.27 -8.84 -37.87
N LEU A 342 -1.58 -8.61 -36.74
CA LEU A 342 -1.76 -9.40 -35.52
C LEU A 342 -3.16 -9.24 -34.91
N GLY A 343 -3.70 -8.02 -34.85
CA GLY A 343 -5.07 -7.79 -34.37
C GLY A 343 -6.11 -8.63 -35.11
N ALA A 344 -6.02 -8.68 -36.45
CA ALA A 344 -6.88 -9.52 -37.28
C ALA A 344 -6.64 -11.03 -37.07
N ALA A 345 -5.39 -11.45 -36.92
CA ALA A 345 -5.04 -12.85 -36.65
C ALA A 345 -5.60 -13.35 -35.30
N TYR A 346 -5.53 -12.50 -34.27
CA TYR A 346 -6.12 -12.79 -32.97
C TYR A 346 -7.65 -12.77 -33.01
N ALA A 347 -8.26 -11.79 -33.68
CA ALA A 347 -9.71 -11.73 -33.86
C ALA A 347 -10.27 -12.99 -34.56
N ALA A 348 -9.59 -13.47 -35.61
CA ALA A 348 -9.96 -14.70 -36.32
C ALA A 348 -9.86 -15.98 -35.47
N ALA A 349 -9.21 -15.91 -34.30
CA ALA A 349 -9.08 -17.05 -33.40
C ALA A 349 -10.22 -17.16 -32.36
N ILE A 350 -11.18 -16.23 -32.34
CA ILE A 350 -12.27 -16.23 -31.33
C ILE A 350 -13.08 -17.52 -31.30
N ASP A 351 -13.31 -18.15 -32.47
CA ASP A 351 -14.05 -19.41 -32.57
C ASP A 351 -13.26 -20.63 -32.09
N ARG A 352 -11.94 -20.49 -31.92
CA ARG A 352 -11.07 -21.53 -31.33
C ARG A 352 -11.11 -21.51 -29.80
N LEU A 353 -11.75 -20.52 -29.19
CA LEU A 353 -11.87 -20.37 -27.75
C LEU A 353 -13.13 -21.07 -27.25
N HIS A 354 -12.95 -21.99 -26.30
CA HIS A 354 -14.02 -22.91 -25.89
C HIS A 354 -14.89 -22.35 -24.76
N SER A 355 -14.33 -21.52 -23.89
CA SER A 355 -15.03 -20.96 -22.74
C SER A 355 -15.42 -19.49 -22.96
N PRO A 356 -16.55 -19.03 -22.37
CA PRO A 356 -16.90 -17.62 -22.36
C PRO A 356 -15.80 -16.73 -21.76
N GLU A 357 -15.10 -17.22 -20.73
CA GLU A 357 -14.00 -16.52 -20.08
C GLU A 357 -12.82 -16.32 -21.01
N ALA A 358 -12.49 -17.32 -21.84
CA ALA A 358 -11.42 -17.23 -22.83
C ALA A 358 -11.80 -16.24 -23.94
N LYS A 359 -13.03 -16.31 -24.47
CA LYS A 359 -13.54 -15.35 -25.46
C LYS A 359 -13.50 -13.92 -24.94
N ALA A 360 -13.96 -13.71 -23.71
CA ALA A 360 -13.89 -12.41 -23.06
C ALA A 360 -12.45 -11.93 -22.81
N ALA A 361 -11.52 -12.84 -22.48
CA ALA A 361 -10.11 -12.52 -22.35
C ALA A 361 -9.50 -12.06 -23.69
N LEU A 362 -9.82 -12.74 -24.79
CA LEU A 362 -9.42 -12.31 -26.13
C LEU A 362 -9.96 -10.92 -26.47
N LEU A 363 -11.25 -10.67 -26.24
CA LEU A 363 -11.85 -9.35 -26.52
C LEU A 363 -11.18 -8.23 -25.70
N ARG A 364 -10.86 -8.48 -24.42
CA ARG A 364 -10.09 -7.53 -23.60
C ARG A 364 -8.67 -7.31 -24.13
N MET A 365 -8.01 -8.36 -24.60
CA MET A 365 -6.71 -8.22 -25.26
C MET A 365 -6.81 -7.36 -26.52
N LEU A 366 -7.81 -7.64 -27.37
CA LEU A 366 -8.07 -6.87 -28.58
C LEU A 366 -8.46 -5.42 -28.29
N ALA A 367 -9.11 -5.14 -27.15
CA ALA A 367 -9.44 -3.78 -26.72
C ALA A 367 -8.21 -2.92 -26.40
N VAL A 368 -7.18 -3.54 -25.82
CA VAL A 368 -5.90 -2.86 -25.55
C VAL A 368 -5.11 -2.67 -26.85
N ARG A 369 -5.33 -3.53 -27.84
CA ARG A 369 -4.71 -3.42 -29.16
C ARG A 369 -5.46 -2.40 -30.02
N ASN A 370 -4.73 -1.50 -30.68
CA ASN A 370 -5.34 -0.49 -31.56
C ASN A 370 -5.43 -0.95 -33.03
N ASP A 371 -5.07 -2.20 -33.34
CA ASP A 371 -5.03 -2.78 -34.69
C ASP A 371 -6.07 -3.90 -34.91
N ALA A 372 -6.98 -4.09 -33.96
CA ALA A 372 -8.03 -5.11 -34.05
C ALA A 372 -9.25 -4.61 -34.84
N PRO A 373 -9.85 -5.46 -35.70
CA PRO A 373 -11.10 -5.12 -36.38
C PRO A 373 -12.25 -4.91 -35.38
N ASP A 374 -13.08 -3.90 -35.58
CA ASP A 374 -14.22 -3.61 -34.70
C ASP A 374 -15.37 -4.60 -34.85
N GLU A 375 -15.46 -5.25 -36.03
CA GLU A 375 -16.52 -6.20 -36.35
C GLU A 375 -16.57 -7.37 -35.36
N VAL A 376 -15.42 -7.81 -34.83
CA VAL A 376 -15.38 -8.89 -33.83
C VAL A 376 -15.97 -8.45 -32.49
N MET A 377 -15.80 -7.18 -32.10
CA MET A 377 -16.37 -6.66 -30.88
C MET A 377 -17.86 -6.39 -31.05
N THR A 378 -18.27 -5.79 -32.18
CA THR A 378 -19.69 -5.59 -32.49
C THR A 378 -20.46 -6.90 -32.53
N ALA A 379 -19.93 -7.93 -33.21
CA ALA A 379 -20.56 -9.26 -33.23
C ALA A 379 -20.65 -9.91 -31.85
N ALA A 380 -19.67 -9.65 -30.97
CA ALA A 380 -19.66 -10.22 -29.62
C ALA A 380 -20.74 -9.61 -28.69
N LEU A 381 -21.35 -8.47 -29.05
CA LEU A 381 -22.51 -7.92 -28.32
C LEU A 381 -23.75 -8.82 -28.41
N ASP A 382 -23.85 -9.68 -29.41
CA ASP A 382 -24.94 -10.64 -29.60
C ASP A 382 -24.65 -12.02 -28.97
N SER A 383 -23.53 -12.17 -28.26
CA SER A 383 -23.17 -13.41 -27.59
C SER A 383 -24.24 -13.83 -26.57
N PRO A 384 -24.56 -15.13 -26.41
CA PRO A 384 -25.46 -15.60 -25.35
C PRO A 384 -24.86 -15.36 -23.95
N ASP A 385 -23.53 -15.31 -23.83
CA ASP A 385 -22.82 -15.17 -22.57
C ASP A 385 -22.62 -13.69 -22.19
N SER A 386 -23.11 -13.27 -21.02
CA SER A 386 -22.99 -11.89 -20.53
C SER A 386 -21.55 -11.43 -20.36
N VAL A 387 -20.65 -12.32 -19.91
CA VAL A 387 -19.21 -12.03 -19.73
C VAL A 387 -18.55 -11.64 -21.06
N VAL A 388 -19.01 -12.22 -22.18
CA VAL A 388 -18.51 -11.89 -23.52
C VAL A 388 -19.08 -10.54 -23.98
N ARG A 389 -20.38 -10.29 -23.77
CA ARG A 389 -21.01 -9.01 -24.10
C ARG A 389 -20.39 -7.84 -23.33
N ILE A 390 -20.11 -8.02 -22.04
CA ILE A 390 -19.45 -7.02 -21.20
C ILE A 390 -18.04 -6.71 -21.72
N ALA A 391 -17.26 -7.73 -22.07
CA ALA A 391 -15.93 -7.52 -22.62
C ALA A 391 -15.96 -6.80 -23.97
N ALA A 392 -16.97 -7.10 -24.80
CA ALA A 392 -17.20 -6.38 -26.05
C ALA A 392 -17.56 -4.90 -25.82
N LEU A 393 -18.49 -4.62 -24.89
CA LEU A 393 -18.86 -3.24 -24.50
C LEU A 393 -17.64 -2.44 -24.03
N GLN A 394 -16.83 -3.01 -23.13
CA GLN A 394 -15.60 -2.37 -22.65
C GLN A 394 -14.58 -2.13 -23.78
N GLY A 395 -14.52 -3.04 -24.75
CA GLY A 395 -13.64 -2.89 -25.90
C GLY A 395 -14.07 -1.78 -26.86
N LEU A 396 -15.36 -1.72 -27.18
CA LEU A 396 -15.95 -0.67 -28.02
C LEU A 396 -15.84 0.71 -27.37
N ALA A 397 -15.90 0.80 -26.04
CA ALA A 397 -15.74 2.05 -25.29
C ALA A 397 -14.40 2.76 -25.57
N GLN A 398 -13.33 1.99 -25.84
CA GLN A 398 -12.01 2.56 -26.11
C GLN A 398 -11.92 3.20 -27.51
N ARG A 399 -12.81 2.82 -28.43
CA ARG A 399 -12.80 3.24 -29.83
C ARG A 399 -14.24 3.53 -30.31
N PRO A 400 -14.89 4.59 -29.78
CA PRO A 400 -16.30 4.86 -30.05
C PRO A 400 -16.48 5.50 -31.43
N ASP A 401 -16.49 4.67 -32.47
CA ASP A 401 -16.94 5.09 -33.80
C ASP A 401 -18.48 5.06 -33.90
N ALA A 402 -19.02 5.45 -35.07
CA ALA A 402 -20.47 5.50 -35.25
C ALA A 402 -21.16 4.12 -35.13
N VAL A 403 -20.48 3.04 -35.51
CA VAL A 403 -21.03 1.67 -35.47
C VAL A 403 -20.99 1.12 -34.04
N ALA A 404 -19.89 1.36 -33.33
CA ALA A 404 -19.71 1.03 -31.92
C ALA A 404 -20.80 1.71 -31.07
N ILE A 405 -21.08 2.99 -31.32
CA ILE A 405 -22.10 3.75 -30.59
C ILE A 405 -23.49 3.13 -30.78
N GLU A 406 -23.87 2.74 -31.99
CA GLU A 406 -25.17 2.05 -32.22
C GLU A 406 -25.25 0.72 -31.46
N GLY A 407 -24.16 -0.06 -31.47
CA GLY A 407 -24.09 -1.30 -30.70
C GLY A 407 -24.27 -1.08 -29.19
N ILE A 408 -23.63 -0.04 -28.65
CA ILE A 408 -23.72 0.32 -27.22
C ILE A 408 -25.12 0.85 -26.88
N LEU A 409 -25.73 1.69 -27.74
CA LEU A 409 -27.10 2.18 -27.58
C LEU A 409 -28.10 1.03 -27.47
N GLY A 410 -27.94 -0.01 -28.31
CA GLY A 410 -28.77 -1.21 -28.25
C GLY A 410 -28.73 -1.93 -26.89
N ARG A 411 -27.63 -1.78 -26.13
CA ARG A 411 -27.46 -2.39 -24.80
C ARG A 411 -28.16 -1.63 -23.67
N LEU A 412 -28.69 -0.43 -23.91
CA LEU A 412 -29.54 0.25 -22.91
C LEU A 412 -30.83 -0.54 -22.61
N SER A 413 -31.28 -1.37 -23.55
CA SER A 413 -32.45 -2.25 -23.41
C SER A 413 -32.22 -3.50 -22.54
N ALA A 414 -30.96 -3.76 -22.14
CA ALA A 414 -30.56 -5.00 -21.49
C ALA A 414 -30.93 -5.10 -20.00
N GLY A 415 -31.11 -3.96 -19.33
CA GLY A 415 -31.21 -3.85 -17.87
C GLY A 415 -29.94 -4.30 -17.12
N GLY A 416 -29.93 -4.07 -15.81
CA GLY A 416 -28.88 -4.51 -14.89
C GLY A 416 -27.46 -4.04 -15.27
N HIS A 417 -26.46 -4.88 -15.00
CA HIS A 417 -25.04 -4.50 -15.14
C HIS A 417 -24.63 -4.11 -16.57
N GLU A 418 -25.24 -4.71 -17.60
CA GLU A 418 -24.92 -4.37 -19.00
C GLU A 418 -25.43 -3.00 -19.39
N GLN A 419 -26.65 -2.65 -18.95
CA GLN A 419 -27.20 -1.32 -19.13
C GLN A 419 -26.39 -0.29 -18.35
N ASP A 420 -26.04 -0.55 -17.09
CA ASP A 420 -25.24 0.37 -16.28
C ASP A 420 -23.89 0.68 -16.96
N LEU A 421 -23.20 -0.35 -17.45
CA LEU A 421 -21.96 -0.16 -18.19
C LEU A 421 -22.18 0.65 -19.49
N ALA A 422 -23.26 0.38 -20.22
CA ALA A 422 -23.59 1.16 -21.42
C ALA A 422 -23.90 2.63 -21.08
N VAL A 423 -24.60 2.89 -19.98
CA VAL A 423 -24.87 4.24 -19.47
C VAL A 423 -23.58 4.97 -19.16
N ASP A 424 -22.66 4.34 -18.43
CA ASP A 424 -21.35 4.93 -18.08
C ASP A 424 -20.56 5.28 -19.35
N ILE A 425 -20.44 4.34 -20.29
CA ILE A 425 -19.68 4.53 -21.54
C ILE A 425 -20.28 5.68 -22.37
N LEU A 426 -21.60 5.73 -22.52
CA LEU A 426 -22.28 6.75 -23.33
C LEU A 426 -22.28 8.12 -22.66
N THR A 427 -22.25 8.18 -21.32
CA THR A 427 -22.14 9.44 -20.57
C THR A 427 -20.83 10.15 -20.91
N ASP A 428 -19.72 9.42 -20.98
CA ASP A 428 -18.39 9.97 -21.28
C ASP A 428 -18.09 10.13 -22.79
N ALA A 429 -18.94 9.57 -23.66
CA ALA A 429 -18.70 9.56 -25.10
C ALA A 429 -18.76 10.97 -25.73
N LYS A 430 -17.74 11.31 -26.51
CA LYS A 430 -17.63 12.58 -27.24
C LYS A 430 -18.18 12.45 -28.66
N ASN A 431 -19.49 12.61 -28.81
CA ASN A 431 -20.18 12.57 -30.10
C ASN A 431 -21.30 13.63 -30.14
N GLU A 432 -21.31 14.48 -31.17
CA GLU A 432 -22.24 15.62 -31.31
C GLU A 432 -23.68 15.18 -31.61
N GLU A 433 -23.88 14.02 -32.24
CA GLU A 433 -25.20 13.48 -32.60
C GLU A 433 -25.78 12.57 -31.51
N LEU A 434 -24.99 12.18 -30.50
CA LEU A 434 -25.38 11.19 -29.51
C LEU A 434 -26.62 11.61 -28.71
N ASN A 435 -26.74 12.88 -28.33
CA ASN A 435 -27.91 13.37 -27.58
C ASN A 435 -29.20 13.22 -28.40
N ALA A 436 -29.16 13.47 -29.71
CA ALA A 436 -30.32 13.30 -30.59
C ALA A 436 -30.72 11.82 -30.72
N ARG A 437 -29.73 10.92 -30.79
CA ARG A 437 -29.97 9.47 -30.83
C ARG A 437 -30.55 8.95 -29.53
N LEU A 438 -29.97 9.33 -28.40
CA LEU A 438 -30.51 9.03 -27.06
C LEU A 438 -31.92 9.60 -26.87
N ALA A 439 -32.20 10.80 -27.39
CA ALA A 439 -33.53 11.38 -27.35
C ALA A 439 -34.55 10.56 -28.16
N SER A 440 -34.11 9.82 -29.19
CA SER A 440 -34.94 8.83 -29.90
C SER A 440 -35.15 7.58 -29.04
N VAL A 441 -34.08 7.05 -28.41
CA VAL A 441 -34.17 5.87 -27.53
C VAL A 441 -35.04 6.14 -26.29
N ALA A 442 -35.05 7.36 -25.76
CA ALA A 442 -35.93 7.78 -24.68
C ALA A 442 -37.43 7.79 -25.07
N GLN A 443 -37.77 7.45 -26.32
CA GLN A 443 -39.14 7.29 -26.83
C GLN A 443 -39.41 5.88 -27.35
N ASP A 444 -38.53 4.93 -27.06
CA ASP A 444 -38.72 3.51 -27.36
C ASP A 444 -39.94 2.94 -26.61
N GLU A 445 -40.36 1.74 -26.97
CA GLU A 445 -41.41 1.00 -26.25
C GLU A 445 -40.83 0.24 -25.04
N ASN A 446 -39.52 -0.06 -25.04
CA ASN A 446 -38.87 -0.81 -23.99
C ASN A 446 -38.55 0.09 -22.77
N PRO A 447 -39.12 -0.20 -21.58
CA PRO A 447 -38.87 0.57 -20.35
C PRO A 447 -37.39 0.72 -19.99
N GLU A 448 -36.60 -0.35 -20.13
CA GLU A 448 -35.16 -0.33 -19.81
C GLU A 448 -34.40 0.60 -20.75
N ALA A 449 -34.74 0.60 -22.04
CA ALA A 449 -34.11 1.51 -23.00
C ALA A 449 -34.40 2.97 -22.66
N ILE A 450 -35.65 3.29 -22.28
CA ILE A 450 -36.05 4.64 -21.87
C ILE A 450 -35.29 5.06 -20.61
N ILE A 451 -35.23 4.20 -19.59
CA ILE A 451 -34.54 4.46 -18.31
C ILE A 451 -33.05 4.75 -18.57
N GLY A 452 -32.39 3.85 -19.31
CA GLY A 452 -30.97 4.02 -19.66
C GLY A 452 -30.71 5.31 -20.43
N ALA A 453 -31.53 5.62 -21.44
CA ALA A 453 -31.37 6.83 -22.24
C ALA A 453 -31.59 8.12 -21.41
N LEU A 454 -32.60 8.13 -20.52
CA LEU A 454 -32.85 9.25 -19.61
C LEU A 454 -31.69 9.48 -18.64
N ARG A 455 -31.10 8.41 -18.09
CA ARG A 455 -29.93 8.50 -17.20
C ARG A 455 -28.75 9.15 -17.92
N VAL A 456 -28.45 8.70 -19.14
CA VAL A 456 -27.35 9.27 -19.95
C VAL A 456 -27.61 10.74 -20.30
N LEU A 457 -28.81 11.07 -20.78
CA LEU A 457 -29.16 12.44 -21.15
C LEU A 457 -29.10 13.41 -19.97
N THR A 458 -29.56 12.97 -18.80
CA THR A 458 -29.52 13.74 -17.55
C THR A 458 -28.08 13.99 -17.11
N ALA A 459 -27.26 12.93 -17.05
CA ALA A 459 -25.85 13.03 -16.64
C ALA A 459 -25.01 13.90 -17.59
N ARG A 460 -25.38 13.96 -18.87
CA ARG A 460 -24.75 14.80 -19.90
C ARG A 460 -25.30 16.23 -19.93
N GLU A 461 -26.26 16.58 -19.07
CA GLU A 461 -26.97 17.85 -19.05
C GLU A 461 -27.58 18.23 -20.43
N ALA A 462 -28.07 17.22 -21.17
CA ALA A 462 -28.63 17.43 -22.50
C ALA A 462 -29.89 18.32 -22.44
N SER A 463 -30.05 19.19 -23.44
CA SER A 463 -31.17 20.15 -23.49
C SER A 463 -32.55 19.48 -23.53
N GLU A 464 -32.60 18.26 -24.07
CA GLU A 464 -33.77 17.41 -24.24
C GLU A 464 -34.14 16.65 -22.95
N ALA A 465 -33.20 16.50 -22.01
CA ALA A 465 -33.38 15.67 -20.81
C ALA A 465 -34.62 16.08 -20.01
N LYS A 466 -34.81 17.40 -19.81
CA LYS A 466 -35.95 17.92 -19.04
C LYS A 466 -37.30 17.62 -19.69
N SER A 467 -37.45 17.85 -21.00
CA SER A 467 -38.74 17.60 -21.68
C SER A 467 -39.08 16.12 -21.74
N LEU A 468 -38.06 15.26 -21.92
CA LEU A 468 -38.23 13.81 -21.89
C LEU A 468 -38.57 13.30 -20.49
N ALA A 469 -37.94 13.85 -19.44
CA ALA A 469 -38.26 13.52 -18.06
C ALA A 469 -39.69 13.91 -17.67
N LEU A 470 -40.17 15.09 -18.11
CA LEU A 470 -41.57 15.50 -17.93
C LEU A 470 -42.57 14.54 -18.60
N ARG A 471 -42.20 13.93 -19.72
CA ARG A 471 -43.04 12.90 -20.35
C ARG A 471 -42.94 11.56 -19.61
N ALA A 472 -41.75 11.21 -19.12
CA ALA A 472 -41.49 9.95 -18.43
C ALA A 472 -42.30 9.80 -17.13
N ILE A 473 -42.55 10.90 -16.39
CA ILE A 473 -43.39 10.86 -15.18
C ILE A 473 -44.87 10.53 -15.44
N GLU A 474 -45.32 10.63 -16.70
CA GLU A 474 -46.67 10.23 -17.12
C GLU A 474 -46.72 8.81 -17.71
N HIS A 475 -45.59 8.11 -17.76
CA HIS A 475 -45.49 6.80 -18.38
C HIS A 475 -46.22 5.70 -17.57
N SER A 476 -46.72 4.67 -18.27
CA SER A 476 -47.46 3.57 -17.65
C SER A 476 -46.57 2.67 -16.78
N ASP A 477 -45.32 2.47 -17.18
CA ASP A 477 -44.30 1.73 -16.43
C ASP A 477 -43.80 2.50 -15.20
N VAL A 478 -43.72 1.83 -14.05
CA VAL A 478 -43.31 2.41 -12.77
C VAL A 478 -41.83 2.81 -12.77
N GLY A 479 -40.96 2.00 -13.38
CA GLY A 479 -39.52 2.27 -13.46
C GLY A 479 -39.21 3.50 -14.31
N VAL A 480 -39.91 3.65 -15.43
CA VAL A 480 -39.78 4.85 -16.29
C VAL A 480 -40.21 6.12 -15.55
N ARG A 481 -41.30 6.06 -14.77
CA ARG A 481 -41.72 7.19 -13.94
C ARG A 481 -40.69 7.54 -12.88
N ALA A 482 -40.14 6.55 -12.19
CA ALA A 482 -39.08 6.75 -11.20
C ALA A 482 -37.85 7.43 -11.83
N ALA A 483 -37.37 6.92 -12.97
CA ALA A 483 -36.26 7.53 -13.71
C ALA A 483 -36.57 8.96 -14.18
N GLY A 484 -37.81 9.24 -14.57
CA GLY A 484 -38.26 10.60 -14.91
C GLY A 484 -38.23 11.55 -13.71
N LEU A 485 -38.66 11.09 -12.52
CA LEU A 485 -38.62 11.88 -11.29
C LEU A 485 -37.19 12.15 -10.82
N GLU A 486 -36.31 11.15 -10.90
CA GLU A 486 -34.87 11.29 -10.63
C GLU A 486 -34.22 12.30 -11.58
N ALA A 487 -34.50 12.20 -12.89
CA ALA A 487 -34.04 13.15 -13.87
C ALA A 487 -34.51 14.58 -13.57
N LEU A 488 -35.80 14.78 -13.23
CA LEU A 488 -36.31 16.09 -12.85
C LEU A 488 -35.69 16.65 -11.57
N ALA A 489 -35.31 15.79 -10.62
CA ALA A 489 -34.55 16.23 -9.45
C ALA A 489 -33.21 16.89 -9.86
N GLU A 490 -32.58 16.44 -10.95
CA GLU A 490 -31.29 16.93 -11.46
C GLU A 490 -31.37 18.07 -12.49
N VAL A 491 -32.33 18.03 -13.41
CA VAL A 491 -32.44 19.02 -14.51
C VAL A 491 -33.71 19.88 -14.46
N GLY A 492 -34.64 19.59 -13.56
CA GLY A 492 -35.88 20.34 -13.39
C GLY A 492 -35.67 21.75 -12.83
N ALA A 493 -36.60 22.65 -13.15
CA ALA A 493 -36.66 24.03 -12.68
C ALA A 493 -37.97 24.32 -11.94
N VAL A 494 -38.04 25.46 -11.24
CA VAL A 494 -39.23 25.84 -10.45
C VAL A 494 -40.53 25.84 -11.26
N GLY A 495 -40.46 26.17 -12.56
CA GLY A 495 -41.63 26.14 -13.44
C GLY A 495 -42.22 24.73 -13.64
N ASP A 496 -41.43 23.69 -13.43
CA ASP A 496 -41.83 22.29 -13.63
C ASP A 496 -42.54 21.69 -12.40
N THR A 497 -42.52 22.40 -11.26
CA THR A 497 -43.16 21.95 -10.01
C THR A 497 -44.66 21.72 -10.15
N ALA A 498 -45.34 22.43 -11.06
CA ALA A 498 -46.75 22.22 -11.35
C ALA A 498 -47.05 20.84 -11.95
N ALA A 499 -46.14 20.30 -12.77
CA ALA A 499 -46.27 18.95 -13.33
C ALA A 499 -46.13 17.89 -12.22
N LEU A 500 -45.16 18.07 -11.32
CA LEU A 500 -44.98 17.20 -10.14
C LEU A 500 -46.19 17.24 -9.20
N ILE A 501 -46.76 18.41 -8.95
CA ILE A 501 -48.00 18.56 -8.16
C ILE A 501 -49.17 17.87 -8.85
N THR A 502 -49.28 17.99 -10.18
CA THR A 502 -50.31 17.28 -10.96
C THR A 502 -50.15 15.77 -10.83
N ARG A 503 -48.91 15.26 -10.88
CA ARG A 503 -48.63 13.84 -10.66
C ARG A 503 -48.98 13.36 -9.25
N LEU A 504 -48.77 14.19 -8.22
CA LEU A 504 -49.18 13.88 -6.84
C LEU A 504 -50.68 13.64 -6.67
N LYS A 505 -51.52 14.23 -7.53
CA LYS A 505 -53.00 14.05 -7.47
C LYS A 505 -53.45 12.66 -7.89
N VAL A 506 -52.66 12.01 -8.75
CA VAL A 506 -52.98 10.72 -9.35
C VAL A 506 -52.06 9.60 -8.88
N CYS A 507 -51.08 9.90 -8.01
CA CYS A 507 -50.20 8.88 -7.45
C CYS A 507 -50.88 8.19 -6.25
N ASP A 508 -51.02 6.88 -6.36
CA ASP A 508 -51.56 6.02 -5.29
C ASP A 508 -50.44 5.22 -4.57
N ASP A 509 -49.24 5.18 -5.14
CA ASP A 509 -48.08 4.47 -4.58
C ASP A 509 -47.22 5.40 -3.70
N ASP A 510 -46.85 4.92 -2.52
CA ASP A 510 -46.07 5.70 -1.54
C ASP A 510 -44.61 5.91 -1.98
N SER A 511 -44.03 4.96 -2.73
CA SER A 511 -42.66 5.11 -3.24
C SER A 511 -42.60 6.19 -4.31
N GLU A 512 -43.56 6.20 -5.23
CA GLU A 512 -43.73 7.24 -6.23
C GLU A 512 -44.00 8.60 -5.59
N ARG A 513 -44.90 8.67 -4.60
CA ARG A 513 -45.16 9.90 -3.84
C ARG A 513 -43.88 10.47 -3.24
N LYS A 514 -43.08 9.62 -2.59
CA LYS A 514 -41.80 10.03 -2.01
C LYS A 514 -40.82 10.52 -3.07
N ALA A 515 -40.71 9.84 -4.21
CA ALA A 515 -39.84 10.27 -5.31
C ALA A 515 -40.27 11.65 -5.87
N ILE A 516 -41.57 11.94 -5.92
CA ILE A 516 -42.07 13.27 -6.29
C ILE A 516 -41.71 14.32 -5.24
N GLU A 517 -41.89 14.01 -3.95
CA GLU A 517 -41.49 14.88 -2.84
C GLU A 517 -39.98 15.19 -2.89
N ASP A 518 -39.14 14.18 -3.16
CA ASP A 518 -37.69 14.31 -3.33
C ASP A 518 -37.32 15.22 -4.51
N ALA A 519 -37.96 15.03 -5.67
CA ALA A 519 -37.75 15.88 -6.85
C ALA A 519 -38.14 17.34 -6.58
N LEU A 520 -39.26 17.59 -5.90
CA LEU A 520 -39.68 18.94 -5.49
C LEU A 520 -38.64 19.60 -4.58
N VAL A 521 -38.16 18.88 -3.57
CA VAL A 521 -37.13 19.38 -2.64
C VAL A 521 -35.84 19.69 -3.40
N ALA A 522 -35.39 18.82 -4.30
CA ALA A 522 -34.17 19.01 -5.09
C ALA A 522 -34.24 20.26 -5.98
N ILE A 523 -35.33 20.42 -6.75
CA ILE A 523 -35.57 21.58 -7.62
C ILE A 523 -35.55 22.88 -6.82
N VAL A 524 -36.26 22.90 -5.68
CA VAL A 524 -36.30 24.08 -4.82
C VAL A 524 -34.92 24.36 -4.26
N ARG A 525 -34.22 23.36 -3.72
CA ARG A 525 -32.89 23.52 -3.11
C ARG A 525 -31.84 24.05 -4.07
N ARG A 526 -31.83 23.60 -5.33
CA ARG A 526 -30.93 24.10 -6.40
C ARG A 526 -31.28 25.52 -6.85
N THR A 527 -32.53 25.95 -6.68
CA THR A 527 -32.93 27.31 -7.06
C THR A 527 -32.45 28.34 -6.03
N PRO A 528 -31.79 29.44 -6.45
CA PRO A 528 -31.36 30.50 -5.54
C PRO A 528 -32.50 31.04 -4.65
N PRO A 529 -32.21 31.43 -3.39
CA PRO A 529 -33.21 32.04 -2.52
C PRO A 529 -33.82 33.29 -3.16
N GLY A 530 -35.14 33.36 -3.22
CA GLY A 530 -35.87 34.47 -3.82
C GLY A 530 -37.34 34.43 -3.50
N ARG A 531 -38.02 35.58 -3.60
CA ARG A 531 -39.42 35.80 -3.20
C ARG A 531 -40.43 34.84 -3.84
N PHE A 532 -40.09 34.23 -4.97
CA PHE A 532 -40.99 33.38 -5.74
C PHE A 532 -40.58 31.90 -5.75
N ARG A 533 -39.54 31.52 -4.98
CA ARG A 533 -38.98 30.18 -4.97
C ARG A 533 -39.98 29.12 -4.50
N LEU A 534 -40.79 29.44 -3.49
CA LEU A 534 -41.79 28.53 -2.93
C LEU A 534 -43.19 28.79 -3.45
N LEU A 535 -43.41 29.87 -4.21
CA LEU A 535 -44.74 30.32 -4.61
C LEU A 535 -45.58 29.22 -5.30
N PRO A 536 -45.04 28.41 -6.24
CA PRO A 536 -45.84 27.34 -6.85
C PRO A 536 -46.30 26.28 -5.85
N ILE A 537 -45.46 25.96 -4.86
CA ILE A 537 -45.72 24.94 -3.84
C ILE A 537 -46.69 25.49 -2.78
N THR A 538 -46.51 26.75 -2.36
CA THR A 538 -47.38 27.39 -1.36
C THR A 538 -48.73 27.80 -1.94
N ALA A 539 -48.83 28.08 -3.25
CA ALA A 539 -50.12 28.27 -3.91
C ALA A 539 -50.95 26.98 -3.90
N ALA A 540 -50.33 25.84 -4.20
CA ALA A 540 -50.99 24.54 -4.19
C ALA A 540 -51.52 24.14 -2.79
N TRP A 541 -50.95 24.66 -1.70
CA TRP A 541 -51.48 24.43 -0.35
C TRP A 541 -52.94 24.85 -0.17
N GLN A 542 -53.39 25.91 -0.87
CA GLN A 542 -54.74 26.47 -0.69
C GLN A 542 -55.82 25.75 -1.51
N GLU A 543 -55.45 25.19 -2.66
CA GLU A 543 -56.41 24.74 -3.68
C GLU A 543 -56.50 23.20 -3.79
N GLU A 544 -55.52 22.47 -3.26
CA GLU A 544 -55.39 21.02 -3.46
C GLU A 544 -56.05 20.17 -2.36
N PRO A 545 -56.42 18.90 -2.66
CA PRO A 545 -57.00 18.00 -1.69
C PRO A 545 -56.00 17.59 -0.60
N ALA A 546 -56.53 17.09 0.52
CA ALA A 546 -55.75 16.78 1.72
C ALA A 546 -54.49 15.90 1.47
N PRO A 547 -54.51 14.84 0.63
CA PRO A 547 -53.31 14.01 0.41
C PRO A 547 -52.15 14.76 -0.27
N VAL A 548 -52.48 15.68 -1.18
CA VAL A 548 -51.49 16.53 -1.87
C VAL A 548 -50.98 17.60 -0.90
N ARG A 549 -51.88 18.21 -0.13
CA ARG A 549 -51.53 19.15 0.95
C ARG A 549 -50.60 18.51 2.00
N ALA A 550 -50.81 17.26 2.37
CA ALA A 550 -49.91 16.51 3.25
C ALA A 550 -48.50 16.35 2.65
N SER A 551 -48.41 16.04 1.35
CA SER A 551 -47.12 15.95 0.65
C SER A 551 -46.40 17.31 0.59
N ILE A 552 -47.15 18.40 0.37
CA ILE A 552 -46.64 19.77 0.40
C ILE A 552 -46.05 20.11 1.79
N VAL A 553 -46.73 19.73 2.87
CA VAL A 553 -46.23 19.93 4.25
C VAL A 553 -44.90 19.20 4.47
N ARG A 554 -44.77 17.94 4.02
CA ARG A 554 -43.51 17.19 4.12
C ARG A 554 -42.38 17.82 3.31
N VAL A 555 -42.66 18.25 2.08
CA VAL A 555 -41.70 18.96 1.22
C VAL A 555 -41.23 20.26 1.88
N LEU A 556 -42.16 21.09 2.38
CA LEU A 556 -41.85 22.35 3.03
C LEU A 556 -41.07 22.16 4.34
N GLY A 557 -41.40 21.12 5.11
CA GLY A 557 -40.65 20.75 6.32
C GLY A 557 -39.17 20.45 6.05
N ARG A 558 -38.86 19.85 4.89
CA ARG A 558 -37.48 19.57 4.46
C ARG A 558 -36.77 20.79 3.89
N ILE A 559 -37.51 21.78 3.38
CA ILE A 559 -36.93 23.00 2.81
C ILE A 559 -36.65 24.05 3.91
N GLY A 560 -37.56 24.21 4.86
CA GLY A 560 -37.48 25.23 5.90
C GLY A 560 -37.78 26.65 5.39
N GLY A 561 -37.51 27.65 6.22
CA GLY A 561 -37.85 29.06 5.94
C GLY A 561 -39.19 29.54 6.52
N THR A 562 -39.44 30.84 6.46
CA THR A 562 -40.61 31.48 7.10
C THR A 562 -41.94 31.07 6.45
N GLU A 563 -42.00 31.06 5.12
CA GLU A 563 -43.20 30.67 4.37
C GLU A 563 -43.56 29.19 4.61
N ALA A 564 -42.56 28.31 4.70
CA ALA A 564 -42.76 26.91 5.06
C ALA A 564 -43.33 26.76 6.48
N MET A 565 -42.82 27.54 7.44
CA MET A 565 -43.29 27.53 8.82
C MET A 565 -44.73 28.04 8.96
N GLU A 566 -45.13 29.04 8.18
CA GLU A 566 -46.52 29.53 8.14
C GLU A 566 -47.49 28.42 7.68
N VAL A 567 -47.13 27.70 6.61
CA VAL A 567 -47.94 26.58 6.10
C VAL A 567 -47.99 25.44 7.12
N MET A 568 -46.85 25.03 7.69
CA MET A 568 -46.82 24.01 8.74
C MET A 568 -47.63 24.42 9.98
N GLY A 569 -47.59 25.70 10.36
CA GLY A 569 -48.41 26.27 11.43
C GLY A 569 -49.90 26.10 11.18
N SER A 570 -50.35 26.44 9.97
CA SER A 570 -51.75 26.24 9.57
C SER A 570 -52.15 24.76 9.50
N ALA A 571 -51.26 23.89 9.02
CA ALA A 571 -51.52 22.45 8.95
C ALA A 571 -51.62 21.81 10.34
N ALA A 572 -50.85 22.30 11.30
CA ALA A 572 -50.79 21.78 12.66
C ALA A 572 -52.06 22.04 13.48
N THR A 573 -52.91 22.97 13.05
CA THR A 573 -54.19 23.30 13.69
C THR A 573 -55.40 22.96 12.81
N ASP A 574 -55.17 22.32 11.65
CA ASP A 574 -56.24 21.91 10.75
C ASP A 574 -57.09 20.80 11.39
N SER A 575 -58.36 20.75 11.03
CA SER A 575 -59.30 19.71 11.46
C SER A 575 -58.96 18.31 10.92
N ASP A 576 -58.32 18.23 9.74
CA ASP A 576 -57.92 16.97 9.14
C ASP A 576 -56.70 16.35 9.85
N ALA A 577 -56.86 15.12 10.34
CA ALA A 577 -55.80 14.40 11.04
C ALA A 577 -54.58 14.09 10.17
N MET A 578 -54.77 13.87 8.86
CA MET A 578 -53.69 13.55 7.94
C MET A 578 -52.72 14.73 7.78
N LEU A 579 -53.23 15.96 7.84
CA LEU A 579 -52.39 17.16 7.76
C LEU A 579 -51.57 17.36 9.03
N ARG A 580 -52.15 17.08 10.20
CA ARG A 580 -51.42 17.10 11.47
C ARG A 580 -50.35 16.00 11.52
N GLU A 581 -50.65 14.82 10.99
CA GLU A 581 -49.67 13.72 10.84
C GLU A 581 -48.51 14.12 9.90
N ALA A 582 -48.80 14.76 8.76
CA ALA A 582 -47.74 15.28 7.88
C ALA A 582 -46.84 16.31 8.57
N VAL A 583 -47.38 17.13 9.48
CA VAL A 583 -46.56 18.04 10.31
C VAL A 583 -45.68 17.25 11.28
N VAL A 584 -46.21 16.19 11.90
CA VAL A 584 -45.42 15.31 12.78
C VAL A 584 -44.25 14.70 12.02
N ASP A 585 -44.47 14.20 10.79
CA ASP A 585 -43.43 13.67 9.93
C ASP A 585 -42.38 14.73 9.58
N ALA A 586 -42.83 15.89 9.13
CA ALA A 586 -41.98 17.03 8.77
C ALA A 586 -41.09 17.48 9.94
N ILE A 587 -41.64 17.61 11.15
CA ILE A 587 -40.89 17.97 12.36
C ILE A 587 -39.92 16.83 12.75
N SER A 588 -40.36 15.58 12.62
CA SER A 588 -39.55 14.42 13.00
C SER A 588 -38.31 14.27 12.13
N GLN A 589 -38.41 14.60 10.84
CA GLN A 589 -37.32 14.57 9.85
C GLN A 589 -36.50 15.88 9.80
N TRP A 590 -36.74 16.83 10.71
CA TRP A 590 -36.03 18.11 10.70
C TRP A 590 -34.57 17.96 11.15
N GLU A 591 -33.64 18.39 10.31
CA GLU A 591 -32.19 18.26 10.54
C GLU A 591 -31.48 19.59 10.83
N SER A 592 -32.05 20.74 10.41
CA SER A 592 -31.37 22.03 10.49
C SER A 592 -31.36 22.60 11.92
N VAL A 593 -30.19 22.54 12.57
CA VAL A 593 -29.94 23.11 13.91
C VAL A 593 -30.10 24.64 13.91
N ALA A 594 -29.70 25.32 12.83
CA ALA A 594 -29.75 26.78 12.73
C ALA A 594 -31.20 27.31 12.78
N GLU A 595 -32.15 26.54 12.26
CA GLU A 595 -33.57 26.92 12.21
C GLU A 595 -34.41 26.27 13.31
N ALA A 596 -33.81 25.45 14.17
CA ALA A 596 -34.49 24.72 15.24
C ALA A 596 -35.23 25.62 16.25
N GLY A 597 -34.84 26.90 16.34
CA GLY A 597 -35.58 27.90 17.12
C GLY A 597 -37.06 28.01 16.73
N ARG A 598 -37.36 27.88 15.42
CA ARG A 598 -38.70 28.01 14.86
C ARG A 598 -39.63 26.86 15.23
N LEU A 599 -39.08 25.67 15.51
CA LEU A 599 -39.87 24.53 15.98
C LEU A 599 -40.44 24.72 17.39
N SER A 600 -39.94 25.70 18.15
CA SER A 600 -40.40 25.95 19.51
C SER A 600 -41.86 26.39 19.57
N ASP A 601 -42.39 26.97 18.48
CA ASP A 601 -43.78 27.40 18.39
C ASP A 601 -44.75 26.20 18.42
N PHE A 602 -44.33 25.05 17.87
CA PHE A 602 -45.12 23.81 17.88
C PHE A 602 -45.14 23.09 19.23
N VAL A 603 -44.21 23.41 20.14
CA VAL A 603 -44.19 22.82 21.49
C VAL A 603 -45.44 23.19 22.29
N ARG A 604 -46.16 24.25 21.92
CA ARG A 604 -47.41 24.64 22.60
C ARG A 604 -48.68 24.18 21.88
N ASN A 605 -48.57 23.42 20.80
CA ASN A 605 -49.72 22.97 20.01
C ASN A 605 -50.68 22.11 20.87
N ASP A 606 -51.99 22.22 20.60
CA ASP A 606 -53.03 21.49 21.32
C ASP A 606 -53.08 20.01 20.91
N ASP A 607 -52.74 19.68 19.67
CA ASP A 607 -52.58 18.31 19.21
C ASP A 607 -51.37 17.65 19.87
N LEU A 608 -51.62 16.56 20.60
CA LEU A 608 -50.60 15.88 21.39
C LEU A 608 -49.52 15.20 20.54
N ALA A 609 -49.83 14.79 19.30
CA ALA A 609 -48.85 14.17 18.42
C ALA A 609 -47.87 15.25 17.88
N VAL A 610 -48.40 16.39 17.44
CA VAL A 610 -47.59 17.55 17.01
C VAL A 610 -46.72 18.05 18.17
N HIS A 611 -47.30 18.20 19.36
CA HIS A 611 -46.56 18.56 20.58
C HIS A 611 -45.38 17.61 20.84
N ALA A 612 -45.64 16.29 20.88
CA ALA A 612 -44.61 15.29 21.17
C ALA A 612 -43.49 15.30 20.12
N ALA A 613 -43.84 15.45 18.83
CA ALA A 613 -42.86 15.56 17.75
C ALA A 613 -41.97 16.80 17.91
N ALA A 614 -42.57 17.95 18.22
CA ALA A 614 -41.84 19.21 18.46
C ALA A 614 -40.92 19.11 19.67
N VAL A 615 -41.37 18.53 20.79
CA VAL A 615 -40.54 18.29 21.98
C VAL A 615 -39.32 17.45 21.62
N ARG A 616 -39.51 16.32 20.94
CA ARG A 616 -38.38 15.45 20.55
C ARG A 616 -37.42 16.16 19.59
N ALA A 617 -37.93 16.87 18.60
CA ALA A 617 -37.09 17.59 17.64
C ALA A 617 -36.29 18.71 18.31
N VAL A 618 -36.93 19.58 19.11
CA VAL A 618 -36.25 20.66 19.84
C VAL A 618 -35.21 20.09 20.82
N CYS A 619 -35.52 18.98 21.50
CA CYS A 619 -34.59 18.30 22.37
C CYS A 619 -33.33 17.82 21.63
N ARG A 620 -33.50 17.06 20.53
CA ARG A 620 -32.37 16.58 19.70
C ARG A 620 -31.53 17.73 19.18
N MET A 621 -32.16 18.77 18.64
CA MET A 621 -31.48 19.94 18.08
C MET A 621 -30.71 20.73 19.14
N THR A 622 -31.22 20.79 20.37
CA THR A 622 -30.52 21.46 21.49
C THR A 622 -29.24 20.72 21.86
N VAL A 623 -29.29 19.39 21.98
CA VAL A 623 -28.10 18.56 22.31
C VAL A 623 -27.07 18.58 21.17
N ALA A 624 -27.53 18.64 19.92
CA ALA A 624 -26.66 18.71 18.75
C ALA A 624 -26.01 20.10 18.54
N ASN A 625 -26.55 21.16 19.13
CA ASN A 625 -26.09 22.53 18.87
C ASN A 625 -24.81 22.91 19.64
N LYS A 626 -23.65 22.52 19.09
CA LYS A 626 -22.33 22.83 19.68
C LYS A 626 -21.98 24.32 19.75
N ALA A 627 -22.68 25.20 19.03
CA ALA A 627 -22.48 26.65 19.13
C ALA A 627 -23.16 27.24 20.37
N MET A 628 -24.14 26.55 20.95
CA MET A 628 -24.79 26.94 22.20
C MET A 628 -23.94 26.52 23.39
N SER A 629 -23.79 27.41 24.38
CA SER A 629 -23.07 27.07 25.61
C SER A 629 -23.74 25.89 26.33
N ASP A 630 -22.96 25.03 26.97
CA ASP A 630 -23.50 23.89 27.73
C ASP A 630 -24.55 24.31 28.76
N ARG A 631 -24.34 25.48 29.39
CA ARG A 631 -25.27 26.05 30.36
C ARG A 631 -26.60 26.40 29.71
N ASP A 632 -26.58 27.01 28.52
CA ASP A 632 -27.79 27.37 27.79
C ASP A 632 -28.50 26.14 27.22
N GLN A 633 -27.76 25.12 26.79
CA GLN A 633 -28.33 23.83 26.38
C GLN A 633 -29.09 23.17 27.54
N VAL A 634 -28.47 23.09 28.72
CA VAL A 634 -29.09 22.55 29.94
C VAL A 634 -30.33 23.36 30.32
N ALA A 635 -30.24 24.70 30.33
CA ALA A 635 -31.37 25.57 30.67
C ALA A 635 -32.54 25.41 29.69
N ARG A 636 -32.25 25.25 28.40
CA ARG A 636 -33.27 25.02 27.37
C ARG A 636 -33.94 23.66 27.53
N LEU A 637 -33.18 22.60 27.82
CA LEU A 637 -33.75 21.28 28.11
C LEU A 637 -34.58 21.29 29.40
N GLN A 638 -34.14 21.95 30.46
CA GLN A 638 -34.94 22.11 31.69
C GLN A 638 -36.27 22.83 31.42
N THR A 639 -36.26 23.87 30.58
CA THR A 639 -37.49 24.54 30.14
C THR A 639 -38.40 23.57 29.37
N LEU A 640 -37.82 22.72 28.52
CA LEU A 640 -38.56 21.73 27.75
C LEU A 640 -39.15 20.61 28.63
N VAL A 641 -38.47 20.22 29.71
CA VAL A 641 -39.03 19.32 30.74
C VAL A 641 -40.29 19.90 31.36
N LEU A 642 -40.32 21.21 31.63
CA LEU A 642 -41.49 21.91 32.18
C LEU A 642 -42.65 22.01 31.18
N LEU A 643 -42.35 22.06 29.88
CA LEU A 643 -43.35 22.15 28.81
C LEU A 643 -43.89 20.77 28.37
N SER A 644 -43.21 19.68 28.76
CA SER A 644 -43.62 18.31 28.43
C SER A 644 -44.92 17.95 29.15
N ARG A 645 -45.90 17.39 28.43
CA ARG A 645 -47.23 17.07 28.97
C ARG A 645 -47.34 15.63 29.43
N ARG A 646 -46.62 14.71 28.79
CA ARG A 646 -46.63 13.28 29.10
C ARG A 646 -45.36 12.84 29.84
N PRO A 647 -45.45 11.84 30.73
CA PRO A 647 -44.26 11.29 31.42
C PRO A 647 -43.18 10.80 30.45
N GLU A 648 -43.58 10.20 29.32
CA GLU A 648 -42.65 9.71 28.28
C GLU A 648 -41.82 10.84 27.65
N GLU A 649 -42.44 11.98 27.37
CA GLU A 649 -41.78 13.17 26.82
C GLU A 649 -40.80 13.74 27.84
N LYS A 650 -41.25 13.89 29.09
CA LYS A 650 -40.44 14.37 30.22
C LYS A 650 -39.20 13.50 30.39
N ASN A 651 -39.38 12.18 30.39
CA ASN A 651 -38.30 11.21 30.53
C ASN A 651 -37.34 11.22 29.33
N PHE A 652 -37.84 11.40 28.10
CA PHE A 652 -36.99 11.56 26.92
C PHE A 652 -36.07 12.79 27.06
N VAL A 653 -36.63 13.94 27.44
CA VAL A 653 -35.87 15.19 27.58
C VAL A 653 -34.85 15.10 28.72
N ILE A 654 -35.21 14.49 29.84
CA ILE A 654 -34.28 14.27 30.98
C ILE A 654 -33.14 13.34 30.57
N GLY A 655 -33.42 12.23 29.90
CA GLY A 655 -32.39 11.32 29.42
C GLY A 655 -31.40 12.00 28.45
N ALA A 656 -31.91 12.92 27.61
CA ALA A 656 -31.10 13.66 26.65
C ALA A 656 -30.08 14.62 27.29
N LEU A 657 -30.27 15.04 28.56
CA LEU A 657 -29.24 15.79 29.30
C LEU A 657 -27.91 15.02 29.33
N GLY A 658 -27.95 13.67 29.38
CA GLY A 658 -26.74 12.84 29.36
C GLY A 658 -25.85 13.02 28.12
N GLY A 659 -26.40 13.55 27.01
CA GLY A 659 -25.65 13.87 25.80
C GLY A 659 -24.86 15.20 25.86
N ILE A 660 -25.06 16.00 26.90
CA ILE A 660 -24.35 17.27 27.12
C ILE A 660 -23.11 16.99 27.99
N GLN A 661 -21.92 17.29 27.46
CA GLN A 661 -20.64 16.97 28.09
C GLN A 661 -20.25 17.99 29.18
N SER A 662 -21.15 18.24 30.12
CA SER A 662 -21.01 19.32 31.10
C SER A 662 -21.31 18.88 32.53
N ASP A 663 -20.61 19.46 33.50
CA ASP A 663 -20.88 19.23 34.93
C ASP A 663 -22.26 19.78 35.34
N TYR A 664 -22.75 20.83 34.67
CA TYR A 664 -24.12 21.33 34.84
C TYR A 664 -25.17 20.26 34.51
N SER A 665 -24.92 19.46 33.47
CA SER A 665 -25.80 18.36 33.09
C SER A 665 -25.77 17.25 34.14
N THR A 666 -24.58 16.84 34.59
CA THR A 666 -24.42 15.82 35.65
C THR A 666 -25.15 16.24 36.92
N ALA A 667 -24.98 17.49 37.38
CA ALA A 667 -25.68 18.00 38.55
C ALA A 667 -27.21 17.99 38.37
N CYS A 668 -27.69 18.40 37.19
CA CYS A 668 -29.12 18.39 36.89
C CYS A 668 -29.71 16.96 36.90
N LEU A 669 -29.00 15.99 36.31
CA LEU A 669 -29.39 14.59 36.29
C LEU A 669 -29.42 13.99 37.70
N LEU A 670 -28.45 14.32 38.56
CA LEU A 670 -28.44 13.88 39.96
C LEU A 670 -29.65 14.37 40.74
N GLU A 671 -30.14 15.60 40.48
CA GLU A 671 -31.37 16.09 41.11
C GLU A 671 -32.62 15.39 40.59
N TYR A 672 -32.71 15.09 39.29
CA TYR A 672 -33.83 14.31 38.73
C TYR A 672 -33.81 12.84 39.17
N ALA A 673 -32.63 12.28 39.46
CA ALA A 673 -32.49 10.91 39.98
C ALA A 673 -33.09 10.75 41.39
N LYS A 674 -33.23 11.83 42.16
CA LYS A 674 -33.90 11.81 43.48
C LYS A 674 -35.42 11.78 43.39
N GLN A 675 -36.01 12.07 42.22
CA GLN A 675 -37.45 12.18 42.03
C GLN A 675 -38.02 10.87 41.47
N GLY A 676 -39.00 10.27 42.15
CA GLY A 676 -39.48 8.91 41.83
C GLY A 676 -39.98 8.72 40.39
N GLU A 677 -40.65 9.71 39.80
CA GLU A 677 -41.22 9.62 38.44
C GLU A 677 -40.16 9.76 37.32
N THR A 678 -39.11 10.55 37.55
CA THR A 678 -38.06 10.85 36.55
C THR A 678 -36.77 10.10 36.77
N ARG A 679 -36.70 9.32 37.86
CA ARG A 679 -35.49 8.66 38.35
C ARG A 679 -34.83 7.83 37.26
N ASP A 680 -35.58 6.94 36.64
CA ASP A 680 -35.02 5.95 35.72
C ASP A 680 -34.45 6.62 34.46
N ALA A 681 -35.11 7.67 33.96
CA ALA A 681 -34.62 8.48 32.85
C ALA A 681 -33.35 9.27 33.21
N ALA A 682 -33.30 9.82 34.42
CA ALA A 682 -32.12 10.51 34.92
C ALA A 682 -30.94 9.56 35.10
N ILE A 683 -31.17 8.35 35.62
CA ILE A 683 -30.16 7.29 35.71
C ILE A 683 -29.67 6.93 34.31
N ALA A 684 -30.55 6.74 33.32
CA ALA A 684 -30.15 6.46 31.95
C ALA A 684 -29.24 7.57 31.36
N GLY A 685 -29.54 8.84 31.64
CA GLY A 685 -28.71 9.99 31.30
C GLY A 685 -27.35 9.99 32.02
N LEU A 686 -27.32 9.66 33.32
CA LEU A 686 -26.08 9.52 34.10
C LEU A 686 -25.20 8.41 33.54
N LEU A 687 -25.76 7.25 33.18
CA LEU A 687 -24.99 6.15 32.59
C LEU A 687 -24.35 6.57 31.26
N THR A 688 -25.08 7.29 30.39
CA THR A 688 -24.52 7.86 29.15
C THR A 688 -23.37 8.82 29.45
N ARG A 689 -23.49 9.64 30.50
CA ARG A 689 -22.42 10.54 30.94
C ARG A 689 -21.20 9.76 31.46
N CYS A 690 -21.42 8.72 32.26
CA CYS A 690 -20.37 7.89 32.82
C CYS A 690 -19.62 7.08 31.74
N GLU A 691 -20.29 6.60 30.69
CA GLU A 691 -19.62 5.95 29.55
C GLU A 691 -18.61 6.86 28.86
N TRP A 692 -18.97 8.13 28.70
CA TRP A 692 -18.07 9.12 28.12
C TRP A 692 -16.93 9.51 29.07
N LEU A 693 -17.24 9.64 30.37
CA LEU A 693 -16.29 10.05 31.41
C LEU A 693 -15.32 8.93 31.80
N ALA A 694 -15.73 7.67 31.86
CA ALA A 694 -14.91 6.56 32.35
C ALA A 694 -13.49 6.50 31.77
N PRO A 695 -13.27 6.65 30.44
CA PRO A 695 -11.93 6.70 29.88
C PRO A 695 -11.19 8.04 30.12
N ARG A 696 -11.88 9.14 30.42
CA ARG A 696 -11.31 10.50 30.43
C ARG A 696 -11.07 11.05 31.83
N ASP A 697 -11.97 10.75 32.75
CA ASP A 697 -11.98 11.15 34.14
C ASP A 697 -12.74 10.07 34.93
N TRP A 698 -12.01 8.99 35.21
CA TRP A 698 -12.57 7.84 35.92
C TRP A 698 -13.03 8.20 37.34
N GLN A 699 -12.47 9.26 37.94
CA GLN A 699 -12.84 9.71 39.29
C GLN A 699 -14.24 10.33 39.29
N ARG A 700 -14.53 11.23 38.33
CA ARG A 700 -15.88 11.78 38.15
C ARG A 700 -16.88 10.72 37.71
N ALA A 701 -16.45 9.78 36.84
CA ALA A 701 -17.28 8.65 36.45
C ALA A 701 -17.65 7.78 37.67
N ALA A 702 -16.69 7.45 38.53
CA ALA A 702 -16.91 6.67 39.75
C ALA A 702 -17.87 7.39 40.72
N ALA A 703 -17.71 8.70 40.91
CA ALA A 703 -18.61 9.49 41.76
C ALA A 703 -20.06 9.50 41.23
N ALA A 704 -20.23 9.69 39.92
CA ALA A 704 -21.55 9.67 39.29
C ALA A 704 -22.18 8.27 39.28
N MET A 705 -21.37 7.21 39.05
CA MET A 705 -21.82 5.82 39.15
C MET A 705 -22.26 5.45 40.56
N SER A 706 -21.50 5.86 41.58
CA SER A 706 -21.87 5.66 42.99
C SER A 706 -23.21 6.32 43.32
N ALA A 707 -23.43 7.56 42.86
CA ALA A 707 -24.71 8.23 43.02
C ALA A 707 -25.86 7.54 42.26
N ALA A 708 -25.61 7.02 41.06
CA ALA A 708 -26.60 6.25 40.29
C ALA A 708 -27.00 4.95 41.02
N TRP A 709 -26.04 4.22 41.59
CA TRP A 709 -26.29 3.04 42.41
C TRP A 709 -27.09 3.37 43.67
N GLN A 710 -26.78 4.49 44.34
CA GLN A 710 -27.55 4.97 45.50
C GLN A 710 -28.99 5.36 45.16
N ALA A 711 -29.22 5.94 43.97
CA ALA A 711 -30.56 6.25 43.47
C ALA A 711 -31.38 4.97 43.14
N GLY A 712 -30.71 3.83 42.96
CA GLY A 712 -31.34 2.53 42.71
C GLY A 712 -31.54 2.26 41.21
N ILE A 713 -30.48 1.77 40.57
CA ILE A 713 -30.47 1.43 39.13
C ILE A 713 -31.50 0.32 38.82
N PRO A 714 -32.45 0.57 37.89
CA PRO A 714 -33.41 -0.44 37.45
C PRO A 714 -32.74 -1.69 36.88
N GLU A 715 -33.36 -2.85 37.06
CA GLU A 715 -32.82 -4.16 36.62
C GLU A 715 -32.44 -4.17 35.13
N SER A 716 -33.24 -3.52 34.28
CA SER A 716 -32.99 -3.39 32.83
C SER A 716 -31.69 -2.67 32.48
N MET A 717 -31.15 -1.86 33.39
CA MET A 717 -29.92 -1.08 33.18
C MET A 717 -28.73 -1.58 34.00
N GLN A 718 -28.91 -2.56 34.89
CA GLN A 718 -27.81 -3.06 35.74
C GLN A 718 -26.67 -3.68 34.95
N ALA A 719 -26.96 -4.38 33.85
CA ALA A 719 -25.91 -4.93 32.98
C ALA A 719 -25.04 -3.83 32.37
N ARG A 720 -25.66 -2.74 31.90
CA ARG A 720 -24.98 -1.55 31.37
C ARG A 720 -24.16 -0.86 32.48
N ALA A 721 -24.76 -0.66 33.65
CA ALA A 721 -24.07 -0.07 34.81
C ALA A 721 -22.83 -0.88 35.22
N ARG A 722 -22.92 -2.21 35.33
CA ARG A 722 -21.77 -3.07 35.67
C ARG A 722 -20.67 -3.05 34.61
N ALA A 723 -21.02 -2.90 33.33
CA ALA A 723 -20.02 -2.74 32.28
C ALA A 723 -19.25 -1.42 32.41
N ILE A 724 -19.96 -0.35 32.78
CA ILE A 724 -19.36 0.95 33.08
C ILE A 724 -18.49 0.87 34.32
N ASP A 725 -18.96 0.24 35.41
CA ASP A 725 -18.15 0.02 36.62
C ASP A 725 -16.86 -0.72 36.26
N LYS A 726 -16.93 -1.80 35.47
CA LYS A 726 -15.74 -2.53 35.01
C LYS A 726 -14.79 -1.63 34.19
N ALA A 727 -15.31 -0.73 33.37
CA ALA A 727 -14.48 0.21 32.60
C ALA A 727 -13.81 1.24 33.52
N VAL A 728 -14.54 1.76 34.51
CA VAL A 728 -14.03 2.65 35.56
C VAL A 728 -12.97 1.94 36.40
N ASP A 729 -13.21 0.70 36.83
CA ASP A 729 -12.27 -0.15 37.56
C ASP A 729 -11.00 -0.41 36.74
N GLY A 730 -11.15 -0.63 35.44
CA GLY A 730 -10.04 -0.78 34.49
C GLY A 730 -9.11 0.44 34.49
N MET A 731 -9.69 1.64 34.55
CA MET A 731 -8.98 2.93 34.57
C MET A 731 -8.57 3.39 35.98
N THR A 732 -9.08 2.74 37.04
CA THR A 732 -8.83 3.17 38.43
C THR A 732 -7.34 3.19 38.74
N GLY A 733 -6.88 4.28 39.34
CA GLY A 733 -5.47 4.50 39.68
C GLY A 733 -4.58 4.91 38.51
N PHE A 734 -5.06 4.95 37.27
CA PHE A 734 -4.30 5.55 36.16
C PHE A 734 -4.28 7.07 36.29
N VAL A 735 -3.13 7.65 35.95
CA VAL A 735 -2.97 9.09 35.79
C VAL A 735 -3.53 9.50 34.42
N VAL A 736 -4.52 10.41 34.44
CA VAL A 736 -5.21 10.89 33.23
C VAL A 736 -5.03 12.38 32.97
N ASP A 737 -4.60 13.12 34.00
CA ASP A 737 -4.25 14.54 33.92
C ASP A 737 -2.76 14.73 34.16
N TRP A 738 -2.09 15.38 33.21
CA TRP A 738 -0.66 15.61 33.23
C TRP A 738 -0.35 17.09 33.05
N ALA A 739 0.66 17.58 33.74
CA ALA A 739 1.38 18.78 33.31
C ALA A 739 2.63 18.32 32.57
N VAL A 740 2.87 18.80 31.36
CA VAL A 740 3.98 18.36 30.52
C VAL A 740 4.87 19.54 30.14
N SER A 741 6.18 19.31 30.13
CA SER A 741 7.20 20.28 29.78
C SER A 741 8.17 19.70 28.75
N GLY A 742 8.55 20.51 27.76
CA GLY A 742 9.31 20.09 26.58
C GLY A 742 8.61 20.50 25.28
N PRO A 743 9.09 20.04 24.12
CA PRO A 743 10.11 19.01 23.93
C PRO A 743 11.54 19.57 24.03
N TYR A 744 12.40 18.88 24.76
CA TYR A 744 13.81 19.20 24.93
C TYR A 744 14.68 18.44 23.91
N PHE A 745 15.78 19.06 23.48
CA PHE A 745 16.77 18.44 22.61
C PHE A 745 18.15 19.06 22.81
N GLN A 746 19.20 18.35 22.37
CA GLN A 746 20.55 18.88 22.28
C GLN A 746 21.15 18.54 20.93
N LYS A 747 21.69 19.55 20.23
CA LYS A 747 22.24 19.40 18.88
C LYS A 747 23.37 18.37 18.87
N GLY A 748 23.25 17.35 18.00
CA GLY A 748 24.25 16.30 17.81
C GLY A 748 24.09 15.06 18.71
N LEU A 749 23.08 15.02 19.59
CA LEU A 749 22.73 13.84 20.37
C LEU A 749 21.45 13.18 19.82
N THR A 750 21.42 11.85 19.82
CA THR A 750 20.25 11.03 19.45
C THR A 750 19.62 10.38 20.70
N GLY A 751 18.38 9.89 20.58
CA GLY A 751 17.49 9.57 21.72
C GLY A 751 18.12 8.82 22.90
N GLY A 752 18.93 7.78 22.65
CA GLY A 752 19.57 7.01 23.72
C GLY A 752 20.56 7.82 24.57
N ARG A 753 21.20 8.85 24.01
CA ARG A 753 22.14 9.72 24.73
C ARG A 753 21.47 10.91 25.41
N LEU A 754 20.31 11.33 24.90
CA LEU A 754 19.50 12.39 25.52
C LEU A 754 18.88 11.94 26.85
N HIS A 755 18.71 10.63 27.05
CA HIS A 755 18.21 10.05 28.29
C HIS A 755 19.05 10.46 29.52
N ASP A 756 20.37 10.52 29.35
CA ASP A 756 21.34 10.86 30.42
C ASP A 756 21.64 12.37 30.49
N THR A 757 21.09 13.18 29.60
CA THR A 757 21.26 14.64 29.60
C THR A 757 20.27 15.29 30.56
N GLU A 758 20.75 16.00 31.57
CA GLU A 758 19.90 16.81 32.46
C GLU A 758 19.32 18.02 31.71
N PHE A 759 18.04 18.31 31.97
CA PHE A 759 17.35 19.50 31.47
C PHE A 759 16.66 20.21 32.63
N ALA A 760 16.13 21.42 32.37
CA ALA A 760 15.57 22.31 33.37
C ALA A 760 14.63 21.68 34.43
N PRO A 761 13.75 20.71 34.13
CA PRO A 761 12.91 20.07 35.16
C PRO A 761 13.66 19.20 36.19
N GLU A 762 14.91 18.79 35.91
CA GLU A 762 15.80 18.05 36.82
C GLU A 762 16.74 18.96 37.61
N GLU A 763 16.96 20.18 37.12
CA GLU A 763 17.93 21.11 37.71
C GLU A 763 17.37 21.77 38.99
N THR A 764 18.19 21.86 40.03
CA THR A 764 17.83 22.53 41.30
C THR A 764 17.65 24.04 41.13
N GLU A 765 18.43 24.66 40.24
CA GLU A 765 18.36 26.09 39.91
C GLU A 765 18.52 26.28 38.38
N PRO A 766 17.45 26.04 37.60
CA PRO A 766 17.55 26.10 36.15
C PRO A 766 17.73 27.53 35.66
N ALA A 767 18.55 27.71 34.61
CA ALA A 767 18.75 29.02 33.97
C ALA A 767 17.43 29.61 33.43
N GLN A 768 16.48 28.75 33.06
CA GLN A 768 15.13 29.11 32.67
C GLN A 768 14.14 28.12 33.31
N ALA A 769 13.11 28.66 33.98
CA ALA A 769 12.07 27.82 34.57
C ALA A 769 11.34 26.99 33.50
N PRO A 770 11.02 25.71 33.77
CA PRO A 770 10.27 24.87 32.84
C PRO A 770 8.86 25.40 32.65
N GLU A 771 8.42 25.47 31.39
CA GLU A 771 7.05 25.81 31.03
C GLU A 771 6.19 24.54 31.06
N TRP A 772 5.08 24.57 31.80
CA TRP A 772 4.20 23.44 31.98
C TRP A 772 2.87 23.68 31.26
N VAL A 773 2.44 22.71 30.46
CA VAL A 773 1.15 22.72 29.77
C VAL A 773 0.33 21.52 30.24
N VAL A 774 -0.92 21.77 30.63
CA VAL A 774 -1.84 20.69 31.00
C VAL A 774 -2.22 19.90 29.74
N MET A 775 -1.95 18.60 29.75
CA MET A 775 -2.28 17.67 28.69
C MET A 775 -3.11 16.51 29.24
N ALA A 776 -4.12 16.10 28.48
CA ALA A 776 -4.93 14.93 28.75
C ALA A 776 -4.44 13.73 27.92
N ASN A 777 -4.78 12.52 28.36
CA ASN A 777 -4.50 11.30 27.61
C ASN A 777 -5.25 11.24 26.27
N GLY A 778 -4.76 10.42 25.33
CA GLY A 778 -5.33 10.28 24.00
C GLY A 778 -6.74 9.66 24.01
N PRO A 779 -7.65 10.07 23.11
CA PRO A 779 -9.03 9.58 23.10
C PRO A 779 -9.14 8.10 22.71
N GLU A 780 -8.19 7.56 21.93
CA GLU A 780 -8.15 6.16 21.50
C GLU A 780 -7.47 5.24 22.54
N HIS A 781 -6.53 5.80 23.31
CA HIS A 781 -5.79 5.12 24.35
C HIS A 781 -5.85 5.93 25.65
N PRO A 782 -6.98 5.88 26.39
CA PRO A 782 -7.25 6.75 27.53
C PRO A 782 -6.28 6.63 28.71
N GLN A 783 -5.47 5.59 28.71
CA GLN A 783 -4.48 5.26 29.73
C GLN A 783 -3.06 5.68 29.31
N LEU A 784 -2.91 6.17 28.07
CA LEU A 784 -1.66 6.61 27.47
C LEU A 784 -1.70 8.13 27.23
N LEU A 785 -0.71 8.83 27.77
CA LEU A 785 -0.35 10.18 27.38
C LEU A 785 0.44 10.14 26.07
N ASP A 786 -0.09 10.77 25.04
CA ASP A 786 0.59 10.91 23.74
C ASP A 786 1.45 12.18 23.73
N LEU A 787 2.77 11.98 23.73
CA LEU A 787 3.77 13.04 23.72
C LEU A 787 4.14 13.48 22.31
N THR A 788 3.73 12.76 21.26
CA THR A 788 3.97 13.17 19.85
C THR A 788 3.27 14.47 19.50
N ALA A 789 2.23 14.84 20.26
CA ALA A 789 1.55 16.13 20.16
C ALA A 789 2.46 17.33 20.46
N LEU A 790 3.55 17.14 21.22
CA LEU A 790 4.53 18.18 21.52
C LEU A 790 5.55 18.40 20.40
N ALA A 791 6.01 17.31 19.79
CA ALA A 791 6.84 17.34 18.59
C ALA A 791 6.78 16.00 17.85
N ARG A 792 6.82 16.09 16.53
CA ARG A 792 6.94 14.94 15.61
C ARG A 792 8.39 14.58 15.27
N GLU A 793 9.33 15.34 15.79
CA GLU A 793 10.76 15.18 15.51
C GLU A 793 11.35 14.08 16.41
N GLU A 794 12.26 13.28 15.85
CA GLU A 794 12.97 12.25 16.62
C GLU A 794 14.05 12.86 17.51
N ALA A 795 14.56 12.06 18.47
CA ALA A 795 15.56 12.51 19.44
C ALA A 795 15.05 13.70 20.27
N ARG A 796 13.93 13.52 20.96
CA ARG A 796 13.32 14.50 21.85
C ARG A 796 13.16 13.92 23.27
N VAL A 797 13.11 14.80 24.26
CA VAL A 797 12.82 14.45 25.66
C VAL A 797 11.66 15.31 26.15
N ALA A 798 10.75 14.73 26.93
CA ALA A 798 9.65 15.44 27.56
C ALA A 798 9.57 15.01 29.01
N TYR A 799 9.13 15.94 29.84
CA TYR A 799 8.86 15.70 31.25
C TYR A 799 7.37 15.77 31.48
N ALA A 800 6.82 14.77 32.14
CA ALA A 800 5.43 14.77 32.56
C ALA A 800 5.39 14.72 34.08
N GLN A 801 4.58 15.56 34.71
CA GLN A 801 4.36 15.54 36.15
C GLN A 801 2.89 15.39 36.49
N CYS A 802 2.65 14.77 37.64
CA CYS A 802 1.36 14.78 38.32
C CYS A 802 1.58 14.79 39.83
N PHE A 803 0.56 15.23 40.56
CA PHE A 803 0.53 15.21 42.01
C PHE A 803 -0.52 14.24 42.50
N VAL A 804 -0.11 13.35 43.40
CA VAL A 804 -0.96 12.31 43.97
C VAL A 804 -1.23 12.62 45.43
N PHE A 805 -2.49 12.88 45.78
CA PHE A 805 -2.88 13.09 47.17
C PHE A 805 -3.11 11.76 47.87
N SER A 806 -2.45 11.56 49.02
CA SER A 806 -2.71 10.47 49.95
C SER A 806 -3.12 11.05 51.31
N ASP A 807 -4.26 10.61 51.84
CA ASP A 807 -4.80 11.06 53.12
C ASP A 807 -4.03 10.51 54.35
N TYR A 808 -3.33 9.39 54.20
CA TYR A 808 -2.38 8.81 55.16
C TYR A 808 -1.12 8.26 54.48
N PRO A 809 0.01 8.08 55.21
CA PRO A 809 1.21 7.48 54.64
C PRO A 809 0.99 6.00 54.33
N ARG A 810 1.31 5.55 53.11
CA ARG A 810 1.08 4.16 52.68
C ARG A 810 2.16 3.67 51.72
N ARG A 811 2.45 2.36 51.74
CA ARG A 811 3.25 1.73 50.70
C ARG A 811 2.40 1.63 49.43
N ALA A 812 2.98 2.03 48.31
CA ALA A 812 2.37 1.93 47.00
C ALA A 812 3.44 1.52 45.99
N GLN A 813 2.98 1.09 44.82
CA GLN A 813 3.85 0.89 43.66
C GLN A 813 3.27 1.60 42.45
N VAL A 814 4.14 1.96 41.52
CA VAL A 814 3.77 2.59 40.25
C VAL A 814 4.08 1.63 39.14
N GLN A 815 3.06 1.32 38.34
CA GLN A 815 3.20 0.58 37.10
C GLN A 815 3.39 1.60 35.99
N VAL A 816 4.55 1.59 35.33
CA VAL A 816 4.96 2.57 34.32
C VAL A 816 5.09 1.90 32.96
N GLY A 817 4.73 2.63 31.91
CA GLY A 817 4.98 2.25 30.52
C GLY A 817 5.45 3.43 29.70
N SER A 818 6.44 3.22 28.83
CA SER A 818 7.07 4.27 28.01
C SER A 818 7.50 3.73 26.66
N ASP A 819 7.54 4.59 25.64
CA ASP A 819 7.99 4.21 24.28
C ASP A 819 9.47 3.83 24.31
N ASP A 820 10.38 4.78 24.56
CA ASP A 820 11.78 4.42 24.85
C ASP A 820 12.12 4.62 26.34
N GLY A 821 13.21 5.31 26.63
CA GLY A 821 13.74 5.43 27.98
C GLY A 821 12.86 6.27 28.89
N VAL A 822 12.75 5.85 30.16
CA VAL A 822 12.00 6.53 31.21
C VAL A 822 12.82 6.70 32.49
N LYS A 823 12.70 7.87 33.11
CA LYS A 823 13.08 8.08 34.51
C LYS A 823 11.88 8.53 35.32
N LEU A 824 11.77 8.10 36.58
CA LEU A 824 10.71 8.52 37.51
C LEU A 824 11.33 8.98 38.83
N TRP A 825 10.96 10.17 39.26
CA TRP A 825 11.19 10.68 40.61
C TRP A 825 9.88 10.74 41.38
N VAL A 826 9.89 10.20 42.60
CA VAL A 826 8.78 10.31 43.56
C VAL A 826 9.28 11.14 44.74
N ASN A 827 8.66 12.31 44.96
CA ASN A 827 9.11 13.28 45.97
C ASN A 827 10.61 13.58 45.86
N ASP A 828 11.06 13.85 44.63
CA ASP A 828 12.44 14.19 44.27
C ASP A 828 13.48 13.06 44.48
N VAL A 829 13.03 11.85 44.82
CA VAL A 829 13.87 10.64 44.87
C VAL A 829 13.72 9.86 43.56
N LEU A 830 14.82 9.63 42.85
CA LEU A 830 14.85 8.80 41.64
C LEU A 830 14.57 7.33 42.00
N VAL A 831 13.46 6.78 41.48
CA VAL A 831 13.01 5.40 41.76
C VAL A 831 12.99 4.49 40.53
N LEU A 832 13.10 5.05 39.31
CA LEU A 832 13.19 4.31 38.05
C LEU A 832 14.16 5.03 37.11
N ASP A 833 15.05 4.28 36.46
CA ASP A 833 15.96 4.78 35.43
C ASP A 833 16.23 3.65 34.42
N HIS A 834 15.45 3.60 33.34
CA HIS A 834 15.57 2.58 32.29
C HIS A 834 15.72 3.23 30.91
N ASN A 835 16.82 2.94 30.23
CA ASN A 835 17.12 3.42 28.88
C ASN A 835 16.96 2.32 27.83
N VAL A 836 15.72 1.88 27.62
CA VAL A 836 15.33 0.80 26.69
C VAL A 836 14.57 1.36 25.49
N GLY A 837 14.68 0.73 24.32
CA GLY A 837 13.82 1.06 23.17
C GLY A 837 12.68 0.06 23.07
N ARG A 838 11.43 0.52 23.12
CA ARG A 838 10.22 -0.30 23.11
C ARG A 838 9.03 0.53 22.58
N ILE A 839 7.81 0.08 22.82
CA ILE A 839 6.59 0.87 22.56
C ILE A 839 5.85 1.04 23.89
N ALA A 840 5.25 2.19 24.16
CA ALA A 840 4.60 2.45 25.45
C ALA A 840 3.44 1.49 25.70
N ALA A 841 3.50 0.72 26.80
CA ALA A 841 2.42 -0.17 27.21
C ALA A 841 2.29 -0.22 28.74
N PRO A 842 1.08 -0.38 29.31
CA PRO A 842 0.91 -0.45 30.76
C PRO A 842 1.72 -1.58 31.41
N LYS A 843 2.21 -1.33 32.63
CA LYS A 843 2.89 -2.33 33.48
C LYS A 843 4.16 -2.94 32.86
N GLN A 844 4.93 -2.15 32.13
CA GLN A 844 6.25 -2.55 31.63
C GLN A 844 7.30 -2.52 32.74
N ASP A 845 7.29 -1.47 33.55
CA ASP A 845 8.08 -1.35 34.76
C ASP A 845 7.17 -1.27 35.98
N VAL A 846 7.63 -1.80 37.11
CA VAL A 846 6.92 -1.73 38.39
C VAL A 846 7.93 -1.34 39.46
N VAL A 847 7.71 -0.20 40.12
CA VAL A 847 8.62 0.35 41.12
C VAL A 847 7.88 0.72 42.40
N GLU A 848 8.54 0.55 43.55
CA GLU A 848 8.00 1.02 44.82
C GLU A 848 7.98 2.55 44.86
N ALA A 849 6.87 3.12 45.32
CA ALA A 849 6.68 4.56 45.48
C ALA A 849 5.98 4.81 46.82
N PRO A 850 6.72 4.87 47.94
CA PRO A 850 6.12 5.16 49.24
C PRO A 850 5.48 6.54 49.21
N LEU A 851 4.19 6.61 49.57
CA LEU A 851 3.43 7.86 49.63
C LEU A 851 3.46 8.42 51.05
N VAL A 852 3.79 9.71 51.17
CA VAL A 852 3.59 10.46 52.42
C VAL A 852 2.17 11.01 52.47
N ARG A 853 1.71 11.35 53.68
CA ARG A 853 0.44 12.07 53.85
C ARG A 853 0.54 13.45 53.18
N GLY A 854 -0.45 13.79 52.36
CA GLY A 854 -0.50 15.02 51.57
C GLY A 854 -0.25 14.77 50.08
N TRP A 855 0.19 15.81 49.38
CA TRP A 855 0.52 15.74 47.96
C TRP A 855 1.92 15.14 47.76
N ASN A 856 2.00 14.15 46.87
CA ASN A 856 3.24 13.50 46.45
C ASN A 856 3.52 13.88 45.00
N ARG A 857 4.73 14.37 44.71
CA ARG A 857 5.12 14.76 43.35
C ARG A 857 5.67 13.57 42.59
N PHE A 858 5.11 13.30 41.41
CA PHE A 858 5.59 12.29 40.49
C PHE A 858 6.10 13.03 39.26
N LEU A 859 7.40 12.93 38.98
CA LEU A 859 8.03 13.53 37.81
C LEU A 859 8.59 12.41 36.93
N PHE A 860 8.19 12.40 35.67
CA PHE A 860 8.65 11.46 34.66
C PHE A 860 9.50 12.19 33.63
N LYS A 861 10.57 11.56 33.18
CA LYS A 861 11.32 11.94 31.97
C LYS A 861 11.14 10.85 30.95
N VAL A 862 10.76 11.20 29.73
CA VAL A 862 10.58 10.25 28.63
C VAL A 862 11.41 10.68 27.43
N SER A 863 12.42 9.90 27.10
CA SER A 863 13.24 10.08 25.90
C SER A 863 12.61 9.36 24.71
N ASN A 864 12.65 9.97 23.52
CA ASN A 864 12.22 9.38 22.26
C ASN A 864 13.42 9.17 21.32
N ARG A 865 13.59 7.96 20.81
CA ARG A 865 14.61 7.55 19.83
C ARG A 865 14.08 7.64 18.41
N GLY A 866 12.77 7.45 18.20
CA GLY A 866 12.07 7.56 16.92
C GLY A 866 10.77 6.76 16.90
N GLY A 867 9.84 7.08 16.01
CA GLY A 867 8.53 6.43 15.96
C GLY A 867 7.49 7.05 16.90
N GLY A 868 6.79 6.21 17.68
CA GLY A 868 5.79 6.66 18.65
C GLY A 868 6.41 7.48 19.78
N TRP A 869 5.60 8.13 20.61
CA TRP A 869 6.10 8.77 21.82
C TRP A 869 4.99 8.88 22.86
N GLY A 870 5.09 8.09 23.93
CA GLY A 870 4.05 8.09 24.95
C GLY A 870 4.49 7.60 26.32
N LEU A 871 3.62 7.85 27.29
CA LEU A 871 3.78 7.52 28.71
C LEU A 871 2.47 7.02 29.29
N CYS A 872 2.51 6.02 30.15
CA CYS A 872 1.39 5.68 31.04
C CYS A 872 1.88 5.38 32.44
N ALA A 873 1.08 5.71 33.44
CA ALA A 873 1.37 5.41 34.84
C ALA A 873 0.08 5.04 35.59
N ARG A 874 0.17 3.98 36.40
CA ARG A 874 -0.89 3.55 37.31
C ARG A 874 -0.34 3.43 38.72
N VAL A 875 -0.98 4.09 39.69
CA VAL A 875 -0.67 3.97 41.11
C VAL A 875 -1.51 2.85 41.72
N CYS A 876 -0.82 1.87 42.28
CA CYS A 876 -1.40 0.67 42.88
C CYS A 876 -0.98 0.54 44.34
N ALA A 877 -1.74 -0.26 45.10
CA ALA A 877 -1.33 -0.74 46.40
C ALA A 877 -0.07 -1.61 46.26
N ASP A 878 0.61 -1.87 47.37
CA ASP A 878 1.76 -2.79 47.43
C ASP A 878 1.42 -4.20 46.94
N THR A 879 0.16 -4.63 47.05
CA THR A 879 -0.37 -5.88 46.48
C THR A 879 -0.51 -5.87 44.95
N GLY A 880 -0.48 -4.70 44.33
CA GLY A 880 -0.68 -4.51 42.87
C GLY A 880 -2.10 -4.19 42.47
N GLU A 881 -3.02 -4.17 43.43
CA GLU A 881 -4.40 -3.77 43.20
C GLU A 881 -4.53 -2.25 43.00
N PRO A 882 -5.46 -1.80 42.15
CA PRO A 882 -5.71 -0.37 41.94
C PRO A 882 -6.19 0.32 43.21
N VAL A 883 -5.81 1.59 43.39
CA VAL A 883 -6.21 2.39 44.55
C VAL A 883 -7.23 3.45 44.11
N SER A 884 -8.45 3.37 44.62
CA SER A 884 -9.58 4.23 44.19
C SER A 884 -9.71 5.54 44.98
N ASP A 885 -9.08 5.65 46.15
CA ASP A 885 -9.20 6.80 47.05
C ASP A 885 -8.11 7.88 46.85
N LEU A 886 -7.19 7.69 45.90
CA LEU A 886 -6.18 8.69 45.54
C LEU A 886 -6.78 9.78 44.66
N GLN A 887 -6.26 11.00 44.78
CA GLN A 887 -6.60 12.12 43.89
C GLN A 887 -5.41 12.53 43.05
N PHE A 888 -5.67 12.82 41.77
CA PHE A 888 -4.66 13.21 40.80
C PHE A 888 -4.93 14.63 40.33
N VAL A 889 -3.89 15.46 40.31
CA VAL A 889 -3.95 16.79 39.70
C VAL A 889 -2.66 17.04 38.92
N PRO A 890 -2.73 17.78 37.80
CA PRO A 890 -1.53 18.14 37.03
C PRO A 890 -0.68 19.18 37.78
N GLU A 891 -1.30 19.99 38.64
CA GLU A 891 -0.67 21.00 39.48
C GLU A 891 -1.37 21.10 40.84
N ILE A 892 -0.62 21.39 41.91
CA ILE A 892 -1.21 21.59 43.24
C ILE A 892 -2.10 22.85 43.20
N PRO A 893 -3.38 22.76 43.61
CA PRO A 893 -4.25 23.92 43.70
C PRO A 893 -3.63 24.99 44.61
N LYS A 894 -3.46 26.22 44.11
CA LYS A 894 -3.06 27.35 44.96
C LYS A 894 -4.07 27.47 46.09
N ALA A 895 -3.60 27.47 47.33
CA ALA A 895 -4.46 27.70 48.50
C ALA A 895 -5.25 28.99 48.26
N LYS A 896 -6.58 28.88 48.24
CA LYS A 896 -7.49 30.02 48.14
C LYS A 896 -7.46 30.84 49.41
#